data_AF-A0A137P0Y5-F1
#
_entry.id   AF-A0A137P0Y5-F1
#
_cell.length_a   1.000
_cell.length_b   1.000
_cell.length_c   1.000
_cell.angle_alpha   90.00
_cell.angle_beta   90.00
_cell.angle_gamma   90.00
#
_symmetry.space_group_name_H-M   'P 1'
#
loop_
_entity.id
_entity.type
_entity.pdbx_description
1 polymer ?
#
loop_
_entity_poly.entity_id
_entity_poly.type
_entity_poly.pdbx_seq_one_letter_code
_entity_poly.pdbx_strand_id
1 'polypeptide(L)'
;MTLNLSKFWTITRVIVGGDSSQEFELSNFSTVNIKNENNDCLIECFRHFKILRFSNKNIRKLMGKHPNEMLSIKDVPNIEKLFGFNVSVFMDSSIIDNANPTKLTAKRVYGTGSRQIVYQNNHFDVIKNTIDRSTLDDNIEENTEYLHQHTELTTDFMFYDLETTYNPETSILEPYAWSIIRCNQNGVIKEQYTTVDMRENIVSRIIKMSRKTRKTCLIGFNNSKFDNFFLMEQIVRSNLDPYDVVIAGNSILSFRFLNFTVRDLCRMLNTSLDKACKSFGCKLPKLSFDHNYVQEQRFKGQLQNFINNNLNEISKYVNRDCVALSEVFFKSRKAVKTLTNSNIENFPTVASLSYSSFLKTLDKNFELPIEKDNVIDDFIRKSIIGGRAQVFKGEYENLSAIDVVSLYPHVMLANKFPVGKAIKTDSYQNGKIGVYNVKIGKQPDKKHIIPFRGETLDWNHNLGEINCVLNSVDIECLKRHSVKVTVGEGYYWESDRGGVFDKYFYNLKSEKKKQDKLKENESSGYTPVLREFCKLMMNSLSGKVAQRKRKNVSKVLTSEHDISKFEKIVDNDSIRYHFGNSYVISEGEKIKICPNGPVIYGSLIYSYARTLMYDSVISKVSVYGMDTDSAFIKTEDLGVVNDLIGDEFGKFTIESKNHNAILVAPKCYIFYNNDEIVKQRFKGVNIKKDKVVPKDLLDTLSKCTLNQKVEYFMDVENCVGLNVYRDMLIEQVYILSSSINKRICTDLKEPFKLQQRFNVKKISAESTIAKAVTKREQWVSFYGGED
;
A
#
# COMPACT_ATOMS: atom_id res chain seq x y z
N MET A 1 0.06 -29.61 -6.07
CA MET A 1 1.10 -30.43 -6.71
C MET A 1 1.49 -31.50 -5.72
N THR A 2 0.97 -32.70 -5.88
CA THR A 2 1.43 -33.92 -5.21
C THR A 2 2.74 -34.32 -5.87
N LEU A 3 3.85 -34.28 -5.12
CA LEU A 3 5.17 -34.71 -5.59
C LEU A 3 5.22 -36.25 -5.53
N ASN A 4 5.20 -36.92 -6.68
CA ASN A 4 5.56 -38.34 -6.75
C ASN A 4 7.08 -38.44 -6.56
N LEU A 5 7.51 -38.87 -5.38
CA LEU A 5 8.91 -39.06 -5.01
C LEU A 5 9.33 -40.51 -5.33
N SER A 6 10.21 -40.68 -6.31
CA SER A 6 10.99 -41.91 -6.48
C SER A 6 12.18 -41.87 -5.50
N LYS A 7 12.36 -42.91 -4.68
CA LYS A 7 13.51 -43.05 -3.76
C LYS A 7 14.51 -44.03 -4.36
N PHE A 8 15.80 -43.71 -4.33
CA PHE A 8 16.86 -44.65 -4.70
C PHE A 8 18.10 -44.52 -3.81
N TRP A 9 18.91 -45.57 -3.81
CA TRP A 9 20.11 -45.71 -3.01
C TRP A 9 21.37 -45.51 -3.86
N THR A 10 22.43 -44.92 -3.30
CA THR A 10 23.78 -45.02 -3.87
C THR A 10 24.69 -45.69 -2.87
N ILE A 11 25.58 -46.56 -3.37
CA ILE A 11 26.70 -47.09 -2.60
C ILE A 11 27.94 -46.32 -3.05
N THR A 12 28.49 -45.47 -2.18
CA THR A 12 29.75 -44.78 -2.43
C THR A 12 30.87 -45.59 -1.79
N ARG A 13 31.85 -46.04 -2.58
CA ARG A 13 33.03 -46.74 -2.06
C ARG A 13 34.03 -45.69 -1.59
N VAL A 14 34.27 -45.61 -0.29
CA VAL A 14 35.28 -44.72 0.28
C VAL A 14 36.56 -45.54 0.40
N ILE A 15 37.59 -45.17 -0.37
CA ILE A 15 38.92 -45.76 -0.21
C ILE A 15 39.64 -44.89 0.82
N VAL A 16 39.66 -45.36 2.07
CA VAL A 16 40.47 -44.75 3.12
C VAL A 16 41.87 -45.34 3.00
N GLY A 17 42.88 -44.49 2.78
CA GLY A 17 44.24 -44.95 2.55
C GLY A 17 44.80 -45.71 3.76
N GLY A 18 45.24 -46.95 3.55
CA GLY A 18 46.15 -47.65 4.45
C GLY A 18 45.65 -48.97 5.03
N ASP A 19 44.36 -49.30 4.97
CA ASP A 19 43.87 -50.59 5.49
C ASP A 19 42.79 -51.22 4.62
N SER A 20 42.75 -52.55 4.58
CA SER A 20 41.98 -53.33 3.60
C SER A 20 40.46 -53.38 3.86
N SER A 21 39.96 -52.63 4.84
CA SER A 21 38.53 -52.50 5.11
C SER A 21 37.86 -51.57 4.10
N GLN A 22 36.91 -52.12 3.34
CA GLN A 22 36.07 -51.36 2.42
C GLN A 22 34.85 -50.86 3.18
N GLU A 23 34.79 -49.56 3.45
CA GLU A 23 33.56 -48.93 3.94
C GLU A 23 32.68 -48.49 2.77
N PHE A 24 31.39 -48.83 2.88
CA PHE A 24 30.35 -48.49 1.92
C PHE A 24 29.39 -47.50 2.55
N GLU A 25 29.34 -46.27 2.02
CA GLU A 25 28.38 -45.27 2.47
C GLU A 25 27.08 -45.43 1.66
N LEU A 26 25.97 -45.73 2.34
CA LEU A 26 24.63 -45.81 1.75
C LEU A 26 23.92 -44.47 1.94
N SER A 27 23.70 -43.75 0.85
CA SER A 27 22.98 -42.47 0.86
C SER A 27 21.61 -42.61 0.18
N ASN A 28 20.58 -42.04 0.82
CA ASN A 28 19.21 -42.00 0.30
C ASN A 28 18.95 -40.69 -0.43
N PHE A 29 18.41 -40.78 -1.66
CA PHE A 29 18.10 -39.60 -2.47
C PHE A 29 16.62 -39.52 -2.84
N SER A 30 16.16 -38.27 -3.00
CA SER A 30 14.86 -37.93 -3.58
C SER A 30 15.04 -37.07 -4.82
N THR A 31 14.16 -37.24 -5.82
CA THR A 31 14.18 -36.43 -7.04
C THR A 31 13.01 -35.46 -7.17
N VAL A 32 13.10 -34.53 -8.13
CA VAL A 32 12.09 -33.48 -8.37
C VAL A 32 10.98 -33.94 -9.32
N ASN A 33 11.19 -35.03 -10.07
CA ASN A 33 10.29 -35.57 -11.08
C ASN A 33 10.05 -34.57 -12.22
N ILE A 34 11.16 -34.13 -12.84
CA ILE A 34 11.12 -33.27 -14.03
C ILE A 34 10.33 -33.97 -15.14
N LYS A 35 9.32 -33.32 -15.71
CA LYS A 35 8.54 -33.94 -16.79
C LYS A 35 9.37 -34.07 -18.06
N ASN A 36 9.27 -35.23 -18.73
CA ASN A 36 9.92 -35.47 -20.01
C ASN A 36 9.03 -35.10 -21.21
N GLU A 37 8.51 -33.87 -21.25
CA GLU A 37 7.80 -33.39 -22.44
C GLU A 37 8.86 -33.02 -23.50
N ASN A 38 8.77 -33.56 -24.72
CA ASN A 38 9.65 -33.26 -25.86
C ASN A 38 11.16 -33.51 -25.66
N ASN A 39 11.55 -34.51 -24.86
CA ASN A 39 12.96 -34.85 -24.59
C ASN A 39 13.76 -33.70 -23.92
N ASP A 40 13.08 -32.81 -23.19
CA ASP A 40 13.66 -31.60 -22.59
C ASP A 40 14.27 -31.81 -21.19
N CYS A 41 14.14 -33.01 -20.62
CA CYS A 41 14.45 -33.27 -19.21
C CYS A 41 15.86 -32.83 -18.77
N LEU A 42 16.89 -32.97 -19.61
CA LEU A 42 18.24 -32.48 -19.28
C LEU A 42 18.31 -30.95 -19.19
N ILE A 43 17.71 -30.23 -20.14
CA ILE A 43 17.68 -28.76 -20.14
C ILE A 43 16.87 -28.27 -18.93
N GLU A 44 15.75 -28.93 -18.64
CA GLU A 44 14.90 -28.59 -17.49
C GLU A 44 15.60 -28.84 -16.15
N CYS A 45 16.44 -29.88 -16.03
CA CYS A 45 17.30 -30.08 -14.86
C CYS A 45 18.27 -28.90 -14.66
N PHE A 46 18.87 -28.39 -15.74
CA PHE A 46 19.75 -27.22 -15.65
C PHE A 46 18.98 -25.93 -15.33
N ARG A 47 17.78 -25.75 -15.89
CA ARG A 47 16.88 -24.64 -15.57
C ARG A 47 16.42 -24.64 -14.13
N HIS A 48 16.24 -25.82 -13.54
CA HIS A 48 15.95 -25.96 -12.12
C HIS A 48 17.01 -25.29 -11.25
N PHE A 49 18.28 -25.33 -11.68
CA PHE A 49 19.40 -24.72 -10.96
C PHE A 49 19.69 -23.26 -11.35
N LYS A 50 19.43 -22.86 -12.59
CA LYS A 50 19.62 -21.49 -13.09
C LYS A 50 18.74 -21.25 -14.31
N ILE A 51 17.90 -20.23 -14.25
CA ILE A 51 17.02 -19.88 -15.37
C ILE A 51 17.86 -19.30 -16.53
N LEU A 52 17.70 -19.87 -17.72
CA LEU A 52 18.20 -19.31 -18.99
C LEU A 52 17.02 -19.05 -19.93
N ARG A 53 16.96 -17.83 -20.50
CA ARG A 53 15.82 -17.32 -21.30
C ARG A 53 15.79 -17.80 -22.76
N PHE A 54 16.63 -18.75 -23.14
CA PHE A 54 16.54 -19.40 -24.44
C PHE A 54 15.51 -20.52 -24.38
N SER A 55 14.61 -20.63 -25.37
CA SER A 55 13.73 -21.79 -25.51
C SER A 55 14.54 -23.09 -25.63
N ASN A 56 13.95 -24.25 -25.33
CA ASN A 56 14.66 -25.54 -25.44
C ASN A 56 15.18 -25.76 -26.87
N LYS A 57 14.40 -25.35 -27.87
CA LYS A 57 14.81 -25.29 -29.28
C LYS A 57 16.04 -24.41 -29.52
N ASN A 58 16.12 -23.24 -28.90
CA ASN A 58 17.27 -22.34 -29.03
C ASN A 58 18.51 -22.89 -28.32
N ILE A 59 18.34 -23.50 -27.14
CA ILE A 59 19.45 -24.15 -26.41
C ILE A 59 20.02 -25.28 -27.25
N ARG A 60 19.17 -26.16 -27.82
CA ARG A 60 19.62 -27.20 -28.75
C ARG A 60 20.31 -26.63 -29.98
N LYS A 61 19.77 -25.57 -30.58
CA LYS A 61 20.41 -24.88 -31.72
C LYS A 61 21.80 -24.37 -31.36
N LEU A 62 21.98 -23.78 -30.18
CA LEU A 62 23.29 -23.31 -29.67
C LEU A 62 24.27 -24.47 -29.43
N MET A 63 23.77 -25.65 -29.14
CA MET A 63 24.55 -26.88 -29.00
C MET A 63 24.81 -27.59 -30.34
N GLY A 64 24.30 -27.07 -31.46
CA GLY A 64 24.37 -27.73 -32.77
C GLY A 64 23.45 -28.95 -32.90
N LYS A 65 22.35 -28.99 -32.15
CA LYS A 65 21.41 -30.12 -32.04
C LYS A 65 20.07 -29.82 -32.69
N HIS A 66 19.39 -30.85 -33.20
CA HIS A 66 18.05 -30.71 -33.77
C HIS A 66 17.03 -30.36 -32.66
N PRO A 67 15.99 -29.52 -32.91
CA PRO A 67 15.05 -29.02 -31.88
C PRO A 67 14.40 -30.07 -30.98
N ASN A 68 14.22 -31.30 -31.48
CA ASN A 68 13.58 -32.41 -30.78
C ASN A 68 14.56 -33.58 -30.50
N GLU A 69 15.86 -33.37 -30.75
CA GLU A 69 16.89 -34.38 -30.49
C GLU A 69 16.96 -34.66 -28.99
N MET A 70 16.99 -35.96 -28.67
CA MET A 70 17.14 -36.41 -27.30
C MET A 70 18.57 -36.15 -26.84
N LEU A 71 18.70 -35.40 -25.74
CA LEU A 71 20.00 -35.10 -25.16
C LEU A 71 20.44 -36.25 -24.25
N SER A 72 21.72 -36.54 -24.28
CA SER A 72 22.38 -37.64 -23.56
C SER A 72 23.41 -37.11 -22.57
N ILE A 73 24.05 -38.00 -21.82
CA ILE A 73 25.13 -37.64 -20.90
C ILE A 73 26.29 -36.93 -21.65
N LYS A 74 26.51 -37.24 -22.94
CA LYS A 74 27.55 -36.60 -23.76
C LYS A 74 27.30 -35.11 -24.01
N ASP A 75 26.06 -34.66 -23.82
CA ASP A 75 25.65 -33.28 -24.07
C ASP A 75 25.77 -32.38 -22.83
N VAL A 76 26.01 -32.98 -21.65
CA VAL A 76 26.16 -32.28 -20.37
C VAL A 76 27.26 -31.20 -20.41
N PRO A 77 28.49 -31.43 -20.92
CA PRO A 77 29.52 -30.38 -20.97
C PRO A 77 29.10 -29.12 -21.74
N ASN A 78 28.35 -29.30 -22.85
CA ASN A 78 27.90 -28.19 -23.67
C ASN A 78 26.82 -27.37 -22.94
N ILE A 79 25.94 -28.03 -22.18
CA ILE A 79 24.94 -27.36 -21.36
C ILE A 79 25.61 -26.69 -20.15
N GLU A 80 26.59 -27.31 -19.50
CA GLU A 80 27.37 -26.68 -18.42
C GLU A 80 28.02 -25.39 -18.88
N LYS A 81 28.60 -25.37 -20.09
CA LYS A 81 29.18 -24.17 -20.72
C LYS A 81 28.13 -23.09 -20.96
N LEU A 82 26.93 -23.45 -21.44
CA LEU A 82 25.84 -22.50 -21.66
C LEU A 82 25.29 -21.93 -20.34
N PHE A 83 25.11 -22.77 -19.33
CA PHE A 83 24.53 -22.39 -18.03
C PHE A 83 25.57 -21.78 -17.08
N GLY A 84 26.87 -21.96 -17.35
CA GLY A 84 27.98 -21.42 -16.57
C GLY A 84 28.13 -22.09 -15.20
N PHE A 85 27.89 -23.40 -15.11
CA PHE A 85 28.19 -24.20 -13.92
C PHE A 85 28.29 -25.70 -14.21
N ASN A 86 28.97 -26.42 -13.31
CA ASN A 86 29.15 -27.86 -13.41
C ASN A 86 28.13 -28.66 -12.57
N VAL A 87 27.84 -29.88 -13.00
CA VAL A 87 26.97 -30.87 -12.34
C VAL A 87 27.73 -32.20 -12.13
N SER A 88 27.20 -33.07 -11.28
CA SER A 88 27.54 -34.49 -11.23
C SER A 88 26.34 -35.30 -11.74
N VAL A 89 26.57 -36.19 -12.70
CA VAL A 89 25.52 -37.09 -13.21
C VAL A 89 25.74 -38.49 -12.67
N PHE A 90 24.70 -39.04 -12.05
CA PHE A 90 24.65 -40.41 -11.59
C PHE A 90 23.78 -41.22 -12.54
N MET A 91 24.28 -42.33 -13.06
CA MET A 91 23.49 -43.25 -13.85
C MET A 91 22.95 -44.34 -12.94
N ASP A 92 21.64 -44.58 -13.02
CA ASP A 92 21.06 -45.75 -12.38
C ASP A 92 21.53 -47.01 -13.14
N SER A 93 22.38 -47.81 -12.50
CA SER A 93 22.76 -49.13 -13.00
C SER A 93 21.96 -50.18 -12.24
N SER A 94 20.65 -50.22 -12.48
CA SER A 94 19.82 -51.31 -11.99
C SER A 94 20.15 -52.58 -12.79
N ILE A 95 20.87 -53.51 -12.16
CA ILE A 95 20.71 -54.93 -12.51
C ILE A 95 19.43 -55.35 -11.79
N ILE A 96 18.39 -55.69 -12.54
CA ILE A 96 17.18 -56.27 -11.95
C ILE A 96 17.57 -57.66 -11.44
N ASP A 97 17.95 -57.74 -10.17
CA ASP A 97 18.02 -59.02 -9.48
C ASP A 97 16.58 -59.38 -9.05
N ASN A 98 15.97 -60.32 -9.76
CA ASN A 98 14.58 -60.75 -9.54
C ASN A 98 14.35 -61.32 -8.12
N ALA A 99 15.41 -61.58 -7.35
CA ALA A 99 15.31 -62.09 -5.98
C ALA A 99 15.19 -60.99 -4.91
N ASN A 100 15.55 -59.73 -5.19
CA ASN A 100 15.48 -58.63 -4.21
C ASN A 100 15.32 -57.25 -4.90
N PRO A 101 14.10 -56.75 -5.10
CA PRO A 101 13.81 -55.56 -5.93
C PRO A 101 14.19 -54.20 -5.31
N THR A 102 15.05 -54.14 -4.29
CA THR A 102 15.27 -52.90 -3.50
C THR A 102 16.71 -52.38 -3.42
N LYS A 103 17.69 -53.00 -4.10
CA LYS A 103 19.07 -52.48 -4.16
C LYS A 103 19.33 -51.74 -5.48
N LEU A 104 19.01 -50.45 -5.49
CA LEU A 104 19.43 -49.53 -6.54
C LEU A 104 20.88 -49.08 -6.26
N THR A 105 21.73 -49.08 -7.27
CA THR A 105 23.09 -48.53 -7.17
C THR A 105 23.28 -47.51 -8.27
N ALA A 106 23.25 -46.23 -7.93
CA ALA A 106 23.58 -45.18 -8.89
C ALA A 106 25.11 -44.97 -8.93
N LYS A 107 25.71 -45.14 -10.11
CA LYS A 107 27.14 -44.92 -10.35
C LYS A 107 27.33 -43.51 -10.90
N ARG A 108 28.26 -42.72 -10.36
CA ARG A 108 28.63 -41.44 -10.97
C ARG A 108 29.26 -41.70 -12.34
N VAL A 109 28.65 -41.17 -13.39
CA VAL A 109 29.09 -41.35 -14.80
C VAL A 109 29.68 -40.08 -15.41
N TYR A 110 29.45 -38.92 -14.80
CA TYR A 110 29.99 -37.65 -15.27
C TYR A 110 30.17 -36.64 -14.14
N GLY A 111 31.24 -35.83 -14.23
CA GLY A 111 31.44 -34.60 -13.46
C GLY A 111 31.75 -34.78 -11.97
N THR A 112 32.11 -33.68 -11.33
CA THR A 112 32.31 -33.56 -9.88
C THR A 112 31.62 -32.32 -9.30
N GLY A 113 30.64 -31.77 -10.03
CA GLY A 113 29.91 -30.57 -9.61
C GLY A 113 29.06 -30.80 -8.36
N SER A 114 28.83 -29.74 -7.59
CA SER A 114 28.01 -29.76 -6.36
C SER A 114 26.51 -29.92 -6.62
N ARG A 115 26.06 -29.67 -7.85
CA ARG A 115 24.68 -29.92 -8.29
C ARG A 115 24.58 -31.33 -8.85
N GLN A 116 23.62 -32.10 -8.37
CA GLN A 116 23.54 -33.52 -8.70
C GLN A 116 22.27 -33.81 -9.51
N ILE A 117 22.42 -34.58 -10.58
CA ILE A 117 21.31 -35.07 -11.41
C ILE A 117 21.46 -36.58 -11.59
N VAL A 118 20.34 -37.27 -11.77
CA VAL A 118 20.29 -38.70 -12.06
C VAL A 118 19.86 -38.93 -13.51
N TYR A 119 20.45 -39.92 -14.16
CA TYR A 119 20.09 -40.40 -15.48
C TYR A 119 19.58 -41.84 -15.39
N GLN A 120 18.32 -42.06 -15.73
CA GLN A 120 17.66 -43.36 -15.67
C GLN A 120 16.65 -43.47 -16.81
N ASN A 121 16.60 -44.61 -17.52
CA ASN A 121 15.63 -44.86 -18.59
C ASN A 121 15.55 -43.73 -19.65
N ASN A 122 16.71 -43.22 -20.07
CA ASN A 122 16.82 -42.05 -20.95
C ASN A 122 16.11 -40.79 -20.42
N HIS A 123 16.08 -40.61 -19.11
CA HIS A 123 15.48 -39.46 -18.46
C HIS A 123 16.44 -38.86 -17.44
N PHE A 124 16.50 -37.53 -17.40
CA PHE A 124 17.26 -36.78 -16.41
C PHE A 124 16.34 -36.18 -15.35
N ASP A 125 16.74 -36.27 -14.08
CA ASP A 125 16.04 -35.66 -12.97
C ASP A 125 17.00 -35.04 -11.95
N VAL A 126 16.51 -34.08 -11.17
CA VAL A 126 17.31 -33.35 -10.17
C VAL A 126 17.29 -34.09 -8.84
N ILE A 127 18.46 -34.31 -8.26
CA ILE A 127 18.62 -34.87 -6.91
C ILE A 127 18.48 -33.72 -5.89
N LYS A 128 17.51 -33.84 -4.96
CA LYS A 128 17.09 -32.74 -4.08
C LYS A 128 17.74 -32.75 -2.69
N ASN A 129 17.91 -33.91 -2.07
CA ASN A 129 18.46 -34.06 -0.71
C ASN A 129 19.20 -35.40 -0.58
N THR A 130 20.34 -35.39 0.13
CA THR A 130 20.98 -36.58 0.71
C THR A 130 20.44 -36.72 2.12
N ILE A 131 19.73 -37.81 2.43
CA ILE A 131 19.35 -38.09 3.83
C ILE A 131 20.51 -38.85 4.47
N ASP A 132 21.16 -38.22 5.44
CA ASP A 132 22.21 -38.83 6.25
C ASP A 132 21.58 -39.86 7.20
N ARG A 133 22.09 -41.10 7.15
CA ARG A 133 21.51 -42.25 7.85
C ARG A 133 21.63 -42.14 9.38
N SER A 134 22.52 -41.27 9.87
CA SER A 134 22.69 -40.98 11.30
C SER A 134 21.44 -40.40 11.98
N THR A 135 20.39 -40.06 11.23
CA THR A 135 19.15 -39.45 11.74
C THR A 135 17.87 -40.28 11.54
N LEU A 136 17.98 -41.51 11.02
CA LEU A 136 16.83 -42.38 10.73
C LEU A 136 16.75 -43.53 11.75
N ASP A 137 15.95 -43.35 12.80
CA ASP A 137 15.44 -44.44 13.64
C ASP A 137 14.34 -45.24 12.90
N ASP A 138 14.26 -46.54 13.15
CA ASP A 138 13.53 -47.56 12.37
C ASP A 138 11.97 -47.50 12.40
N ASN A 139 11.34 -46.40 12.79
CA ASN A 139 9.86 -46.27 12.81
C ASN A 139 9.35 -45.24 11.80
N ILE A 140 9.03 -45.71 10.59
CA ILE A 140 8.70 -44.88 9.42
C ILE A 140 7.18 -44.59 9.24
N GLU A 141 6.27 -45.28 9.91
CA GLU A 141 4.82 -45.08 9.64
C GLU A 141 4.10 -44.04 10.52
N GLU A 142 4.60 -43.70 11.72
CA GLU A 142 3.95 -42.72 12.60
C GLU A 142 4.47 -41.27 12.46
N ASN A 143 5.57 -41.03 11.75
CA ASN A 143 6.24 -39.71 11.73
C ASN A 143 5.79 -38.74 10.63
N THR A 144 4.93 -39.18 9.70
CA THR A 144 4.46 -38.30 8.60
C THR A 144 3.50 -37.21 9.09
N GLU A 145 2.77 -37.45 10.19
CA GLU A 145 1.91 -36.45 10.83
C GLU A 145 2.71 -35.50 11.74
N TYR A 146 3.82 -35.97 12.33
CA TYR A 146 4.70 -35.15 13.18
C TYR A 146 5.56 -34.17 12.36
N LEU A 147 6.02 -34.54 11.16
CA LEU A 147 6.78 -33.64 10.28
C LEU A 147 5.94 -32.53 9.63
N HIS A 148 4.61 -32.68 9.59
CA HIS A 148 3.70 -31.62 9.14
C HIS A 148 3.23 -30.68 10.25
N GLN A 149 3.46 -31.05 11.52
CA GLN A 149 3.18 -30.20 12.67
C GLN A 149 4.50 -29.55 13.16
N HIS A 150 4.66 -28.27 12.84
CA HIS A 150 5.53 -27.31 13.56
C HIS A 150 7.02 -27.26 13.19
N THR A 151 7.34 -26.94 11.93
CA THR A 151 8.40 -25.95 11.69
C THR A 151 7.78 -24.69 11.12
N GLU A 152 7.20 -23.85 11.98
CA GLU A 152 6.92 -22.47 11.58
C GLU A 152 8.24 -21.88 11.08
N LEU A 153 8.35 -21.65 9.77
CA LEU A 153 9.51 -21.01 9.18
C LEU A 153 9.71 -19.67 9.90
N THR A 154 10.71 -19.62 10.77
CA THR A 154 11.06 -18.41 11.52
C THR A 154 11.26 -17.27 10.53
N THR A 155 10.50 -16.18 10.71
CA THR A 155 10.58 -15.02 9.83
C THR A 155 11.65 -14.07 10.34
N ASP A 156 12.62 -13.75 9.49
CA ASP A 156 13.60 -12.70 9.77
C ASP A 156 13.06 -11.33 9.32
N PHE A 157 13.47 -10.27 9.99
CA PHE A 157 13.06 -8.91 9.66
C PHE A 157 14.27 -8.10 9.21
N MET A 158 14.14 -7.37 8.12
CA MET A 158 15.17 -6.44 7.65
C MET A 158 14.57 -5.05 7.56
N PHE A 159 15.33 -4.04 7.99
CA PHE A 159 14.91 -2.64 7.99
C PHE A 159 15.91 -1.85 7.18
N TYR A 160 15.43 -1.02 6.26
CA TYR A 160 16.29 -0.23 5.39
C TYR A 160 15.78 1.20 5.24
N ASP A 161 16.71 2.08 4.93
CA ASP A 161 16.47 3.50 4.66
C ASP A 161 17.55 3.99 3.68
N LEU A 162 17.20 4.97 2.85
CA LEU A 162 18.09 5.52 1.84
C LEU A 162 17.93 7.04 1.74
N GLU A 163 19.06 7.70 1.48
CA GLU A 163 19.13 9.14 1.35
C GLU A 163 19.56 9.51 -0.06
N THR A 164 18.92 10.55 -0.59
CA THR A 164 19.01 10.90 -2.02
C THR A 164 19.28 12.38 -2.23
N THR A 165 19.94 12.73 -3.33
CA THR A 165 19.98 14.09 -3.87
C THR A 165 19.34 14.12 -5.25
N TYR A 166 18.79 15.27 -5.63
CA TYR A 166 18.29 15.52 -6.97
C TYR A 166 19.44 16.02 -7.86
N ASN A 167 19.67 15.35 -8.98
CA ASN A 167 20.63 15.75 -9.99
C ASN A 167 19.95 16.66 -11.02
N PRO A 168 20.33 17.96 -11.11
CA PRO A 168 19.70 18.89 -12.05
C PRO A 168 19.95 18.56 -13.52
N GLU A 169 21.09 17.94 -13.84
CA GLU A 169 21.48 17.62 -15.22
C GLU A 169 20.64 16.48 -15.78
N THR A 170 20.43 15.43 -15.00
CA THR A 170 19.63 14.26 -15.40
C THR A 170 18.16 14.40 -15.03
N SER A 171 17.84 15.34 -14.14
CA SER A 171 16.54 15.47 -13.50
C SER A 171 16.07 14.23 -12.73
N ILE A 172 17.01 13.41 -12.26
CA ILE A 172 16.76 12.16 -11.53
C ILE A 172 17.21 12.32 -10.07
N LEU A 173 16.52 11.65 -9.16
CA LEU A 173 16.99 11.48 -7.79
C LEU A 173 18.01 10.34 -7.71
N GLU A 174 19.15 10.60 -7.07
CA GLU A 174 20.28 9.66 -6.95
C GLU A 174 20.51 9.35 -5.47
N PRO A 175 20.52 8.07 -5.06
CA PRO A 175 20.88 7.69 -3.69
C PRO A 175 22.37 7.92 -3.44
N TYR A 176 22.71 8.58 -2.33
CA TYR A 176 24.09 8.82 -1.90
C TYR A 176 24.48 8.09 -0.62
N ALA A 177 23.50 7.62 0.16
CA ALA A 177 23.73 6.81 1.34
C ALA A 177 22.56 5.85 1.56
N TRP A 178 22.83 4.70 2.15
CA TRP A 178 21.78 3.79 2.61
C TRP A 178 22.28 2.89 3.74
N SER A 179 21.34 2.39 4.53
CA SER A 179 21.59 1.45 5.62
C SER A 179 20.59 0.31 5.58
N ILE A 180 21.01 -0.83 6.11
CA ILE A 180 20.16 -1.98 6.32
C ILE A 180 20.55 -2.72 7.60
N ILE A 181 19.56 -3.13 8.38
CA ILE A 181 19.76 -3.95 9.58
C ILE A 181 18.88 -5.20 9.51
N ARG A 182 19.41 -6.34 9.95
CA ARG A 182 18.68 -7.61 10.08
C ARG A 182 18.44 -7.89 11.56
N CYS A 183 17.18 -8.10 11.92
CA CYS A 183 16.75 -8.49 13.25
C CYS A 183 16.12 -9.88 13.23
N ASN A 184 16.21 -10.58 14.37
CA ASN A 184 15.39 -11.77 14.61
C ASN A 184 13.95 -11.38 15.00
N GLN A 185 13.10 -12.39 15.25
CA GLN A 185 11.71 -12.20 15.64
C GLN A 185 11.46 -11.41 16.95
N ASN A 186 12.49 -11.29 17.80
CA ASN A 186 12.46 -10.58 19.08
C ASN A 186 13.03 -9.15 18.96
N GLY A 187 13.42 -8.72 17.76
CA GLY A 187 14.02 -7.41 17.52
C GLY A 187 15.48 -7.29 17.91
N VAL A 188 16.17 -8.41 18.17
CA VAL A 188 17.62 -8.39 18.38
C VAL A 188 18.32 -8.25 17.03
N ILE A 189 19.10 -7.17 16.88
CA ILE A 189 19.94 -6.93 15.70
C ILE A 189 20.99 -8.05 15.61
N LYS A 190 21.04 -8.71 14.45
CA LYS A 190 21.98 -9.81 14.16
C LYS A 190 23.05 -9.41 13.16
N GLU A 191 22.75 -8.46 12.30
CA GLU A 191 23.66 -7.99 11.26
C GLU A 191 23.25 -6.58 10.86
N GLN A 192 24.23 -5.74 10.49
CA GLN A 192 24.03 -4.36 10.10
C GLN A 192 25.02 -4.01 8.99
N TYR A 193 24.58 -3.18 8.06
CA TYR A 193 25.43 -2.57 7.07
C TYR A 193 24.98 -1.17 6.73
N THR A 194 25.94 -0.27 6.53
CA THR A 194 25.71 1.11 6.13
C THR A 194 26.81 1.51 5.16
N THR A 195 26.44 2.21 4.09
CA THR A 195 27.40 2.75 3.12
C THR A 195 26.96 4.14 2.68
N VAL A 196 27.95 4.95 2.32
CA VAL A 196 27.80 6.28 1.71
C VAL A 196 28.42 6.27 0.30
N ASP A 197 28.54 5.08 -0.30
CA ASP A 197 29.02 4.89 -1.67
C ASP A 197 27.83 4.73 -2.62
N MET A 198 27.69 5.69 -3.54
CA MET A 198 26.68 5.73 -4.60
C MET A 198 26.73 4.51 -5.53
N ARG A 199 27.84 3.78 -5.58
CA ARG A 199 28.04 2.64 -6.49
C ARG A 199 27.53 1.32 -5.92
N GLU A 200 27.29 1.24 -4.61
CA GLU A 200 26.89 -0.01 -3.99
C GLU A 200 25.40 -0.33 -4.19
N ASN A 201 25.14 -1.57 -4.60
CA ASN A 201 23.80 -2.07 -4.84
C ASN A 201 23.18 -2.65 -3.55
N ILE A 202 22.09 -2.04 -3.06
CA ILE A 202 21.41 -2.47 -1.83
C ILE A 202 20.81 -3.88 -1.97
N VAL A 203 20.35 -4.28 -3.16
CA VAL A 203 19.76 -5.60 -3.43
C VAL A 203 20.81 -6.70 -3.26
N SER A 204 22.02 -6.51 -3.78
CA SER A 204 23.13 -7.45 -3.57
C SER A 204 23.43 -7.65 -2.09
N ARG A 205 23.37 -6.56 -1.30
CA ARG A 205 23.57 -6.64 0.15
C ARG A 205 22.43 -7.33 0.87
N ILE A 206 21.18 -7.03 0.51
CA ILE A 206 19.98 -7.70 1.02
C ILE A 206 20.11 -9.22 0.84
N ILE A 207 20.49 -9.67 -0.35
CA ILE A 207 20.64 -11.09 -0.66
C ILE A 207 21.77 -11.72 0.16
N LYS A 208 22.93 -11.07 0.25
CA LYS A 208 24.08 -11.56 1.03
C LYS A 208 23.74 -11.71 2.52
N MET A 209 22.95 -10.79 3.07
CA MET A 209 22.51 -10.82 4.47
C MET A 209 21.36 -11.79 4.73
N SER A 210 20.76 -12.36 3.69
CA SER A 210 19.59 -13.24 3.84
C SER A 210 19.96 -14.70 4.05
N ARG A 211 19.14 -15.40 4.84
CA ARG A 211 19.22 -16.85 4.99
C ARG A 211 18.28 -17.48 3.97
N LYS A 212 18.83 -18.22 3.00
CA LYS A 212 18.10 -18.81 1.87
C LYS A 212 16.87 -19.65 2.26
N THR A 213 16.82 -20.18 3.49
CA THR A 213 15.77 -21.07 3.98
C THR A 213 14.65 -20.37 4.76
N ARG A 214 14.74 -19.06 5.02
CA ARG A 214 13.76 -18.33 5.86
C ARG A 214 12.97 -17.32 5.05
N LYS A 215 11.71 -17.10 5.41
CA LYS A 215 10.96 -15.94 4.89
C LYS A 215 11.53 -14.67 5.52
N THR A 216 11.65 -13.61 4.73
CA THR A 216 12.16 -12.33 5.24
C THR A 216 11.20 -11.19 4.92
N CYS A 217 10.89 -10.38 5.93
CA CYS A 217 10.09 -9.17 5.76
C CYS A 217 11.01 -7.96 5.68
N LEU A 218 11.05 -7.27 4.54
CA LEU A 218 11.84 -6.07 4.32
C LEU A 218 10.96 -4.84 4.55
N ILE A 219 11.25 -4.11 5.62
CA ILE A 219 10.46 -2.99 6.12
C ILE A 219 11.18 -1.68 5.81
N GLY A 220 10.52 -0.77 5.11
CA GLY A 220 10.92 0.64 5.00
C GLY A 220 9.93 1.56 5.71
N PHE A 221 10.23 2.85 5.75
CA PHE A 221 9.32 3.87 6.28
C PHE A 221 8.97 4.90 5.20
N ASN A 222 7.71 4.94 4.77
CA ASN A 222 7.25 5.75 3.63
C ASN A 222 7.84 5.32 2.27
N ASN A 223 8.44 4.12 2.21
CA ASN A 223 9.01 3.51 1.02
C ASN A 223 8.02 3.30 -0.11
N SER A 224 6.74 3.10 0.19
CA SER A 224 5.74 2.95 -0.89
C SER A 224 5.61 4.16 -1.79
N LYS A 225 6.00 5.34 -1.31
CA LYS A 225 6.02 6.58 -2.07
C LYS A 225 7.39 6.89 -2.64
N PHE A 226 8.45 6.20 -2.24
CA PHE A 226 9.81 6.65 -2.50
C PHE A 226 10.78 5.48 -2.71
N ASP A 227 11.27 4.88 -1.63
CA ASP A 227 12.35 3.89 -1.64
C ASP A 227 12.02 2.63 -2.45
N ASN A 228 10.75 2.24 -2.52
CA ASN A 228 10.32 1.10 -3.32
C ASN A 228 10.56 1.28 -4.83
N PHE A 229 10.61 2.52 -5.33
CA PHE A 229 10.92 2.77 -6.74
C PHE A 229 12.39 2.45 -7.03
N PHE A 230 13.31 2.93 -6.19
CA PHE A 230 14.74 2.60 -6.28
C PHE A 230 15.00 1.11 -6.09
N LEU A 231 14.37 0.51 -5.07
CA LEU A 231 14.55 -0.91 -4.79
C LEU A 231 14.04 -1.77 -5.94
N MET A 232 12.88 -1.44 -6.51
CA MET A 232 12.33 -2.16 -7.67
C MET A 232 13.24 -2.03 -8.89
N GLU A 233 13.74 -0.83 -9.19
CA GLU A 233 14.69 -0.58 -10.27
C GLU A 233 15.95 -1.42 -10.11
N GLN A 234 16.56 -1.44 -8.91
CA GLN A 234 17.75 -2.24 -8.65
C GLN A 234 17.49 -3.74 -8.74
N ILE A 235 16.34 -4.23 -8.28
CA ILE A 235 15.95 -5.65 -8.39
C ILE A 235 15.92 -6.06 -9.87
N VAL A 236 15.25 -5.26 -10.70
CA VAL A 236 15.16 -5.51 -12.15
C VAL A 236 16.55 -5.45 -12.80
N ARG A 237 17.37 -4.45 -12.47
CA ARG A 237 18.77 -4.34 -12.97
C ARG A 237 19.65 -5.50 -12.54
N SER A 238 19.37 -6.12 -11.40
CA SER A 238 20.04 -7.33 -10.91
C SER A 238 19.49 -8.63 -11.52
N ASN A 239 18.64 -8.57 -12.56
CA ASN A 239 17.99 -9.72 -13.20
C ASN A 239 17.18 -10.59 -12.21
N LEU A 240 16.54 -9.95 -11.23
CA LEU A 240 15.64 -10.59 -10.28
C LEU A 240 14.20 -10.23 -10.58
N ASP A 241 13.29 -11.15 -10.25
CA ASP A 241 11.89 -11.04 -10.63
C ASP A 241 11.04 -10.56 -9.44
N PRO A 242 10.52 -9.33 -9.47
CA PRO A 242 9.50 -8.91 -8.54
C PRO A 242 8.14 -9.52 -8.93
N TYR A 243 7.37 -9.96 -7.94
CA TYR A 243 6.04 -10.53 -8.10
C TYR A 243 5.10 -10.03 -7.00
N ASP A 244 3.79 -10.32 -7.14
CA ASP A 244 2.75 -9.81 -6.22
C ASP A 244 2.82 -8.29 -5.98
N VAL A 245 3.16 -7.52 -7.02
CA VAL A 245 3.30 -6.06 -6.93
C VAL A 245 1.93 -5.41 -6.75
N VAL A 246 1.79 -4.63 -5.68
CA VAL A 246 0.57 -3.89 -5.35
C VAL A 246 0.81 -2.41 -5.61
N ILE A 247 0.26 -1.91 -6.70
CA ILE A 247 0.30 -0.49 -7.06
C ILE A 247 -1.02 0.18 -6.65
N ALA A 248 -0.95 1.39 -6.12
CA ALA A 248 -2.13 2.20 -5.81
C ALA A 248 -1.86 3.67 -6.13
N GLY A 249 -2.36 4.12 -7.30
CA GLY A 249 -1.98 5.42 -7.85
C GLY A 249 -0.47 5.49 -8.05
N ASN A 250 0.15 6.59 -7.64
CA ASN A 250 1.60 6.80 -7.79
C ASN A 250 2.39 6.22 -6.60
N SER A 251 2.08 5.00 -6.16
CA SER A 251 2.74 4.34 -5.02
C SER A 251 2.83 2.83 -5.24
N ILE A 252 4.01 2.27 -4.95
CA ILE A 252 4.26 0.82 -4.91
C ILE A 252 4.06 0.38 -3.45
N LEU A 253 2.86 -0.07 -3.08
CA LEU A 253 2.51 -0.35 -1.69
C LEU A 253 3.26 -1.55 -1.09
N SER A 254 3.44 -2.60 -1.89
CA SER A 254 4.17 -3.80 -1.51
C SER A 254 4.50 -4.63 -2.73
N PHE A 255 5.52 -5.47 -2.63
CA PHE A 255 5.85 -6.49 -3.61
C PHE A 255 6.67 -7.60 -2.96
N ARG A 256 6.92 -8.67 -3.70
CA ARG A 256 7.80 -9.76 -3.30
C ARG A 256 8.89 -9.96 -4.34
N PHE A 257 10.01 -10.49 -3.91
CA PHE A 257 11.09 -10.99 -4.77
C PHE A 257 11.85 -12.04 -3.98
N LEU A 258 12.27 -13.13 -4.61
CA LEU A 258 12.86 -14.29 -3.89
C LEU A 258 11.99 -14.72 -2.69
N ASN A 259 12.57 -14.77 -1.49
CA ASN A 259 11.92 -15.05 -0.20
C ASN A 259 11.52 -13.78 0.58
N PHE A 260 11.63 -12.60 -0.02
CA PHE A 260 11.36 -11.32 0.62
C PHE A 260 9.94 -10.83 0.37
N THR A 261 9.33 -10.24 1.38
CA THR A 261 8.13 -9.42 1.25
C THR A 261 8.44 -8.00 1.69
N VAL A 262 8.22 -7.04 0.80
CA VAL A 262 8.47 -5.61 1.06
C VAL A 262 7.22 -4.95 1.65
N ARG A 263 7.39 -4.21 2.73
CA ARG A 263 6.32 -3.50 3.47
C ARG A 263 6.72 -2.06 3.79
N ASP A 264 5.69 -1.25 4.02
CA ASP A 264 5.82 0.15 4.42
C ASP A 264 5.12 0.39 5.77
N LEU A 265 5.91 0.63 6.83
CA LEU A 265 5.37 0.86 8.16
C LEU A 265 4.60 2.18 8.26
N CYS A 266 4.92 3.18 7.44
CA CYS A 266 4.19 4.44 7.40
C CYS A 266 2.72 4.25 6.98
N ARG A 267 2.41 3.19 6.20
CA ARG A 267 1.02 2.84 5.85
C ARG A 267 0.21 2.21 6.99
N MET A 268 0.87 1.87 8.08
CA MET A 268 0.23 1.42 9.31
C MET A 268 0.06 2.56 10.32
N LEU A 269 1.06 3.43 10.44
CA LEU A 269 1.10 4.47 11.49
C LEU A 269 0.66 5.87 11.01
N ASN A 270 0.77 6.16 9.71
CA ASN A 270 0.39 7.42 9.06
C ASN A 270 1.00 8.69 9.72
N THR A 271 2.28 8.62 10.10
CA THR A 271 3.05 9.70 10.75
C THR A 271 4.49 9.69 10.25
N SER A 272 5.32 10.69 10.62
CA SER A 272 6.77 10.65 10.41
C SER A 272 7.46 9.66 11.36
N LEU A 273 8.64 9.16 10.97
CA LEU A 273 9.45 8.26 11.79
C LEU A 273 9.85 8.92 13.11
N ASP A 274 10.33 10.17 13.06
CA ASP A 274 10.69 10.95 14.26
C ASP A 274 9.54 11.03 15.27
N LYS A 275 8.33 11.41 14.82
CA LYS A 275 7.15 11.46 15.68
C LYS A 275 6.80 10.06 16.22
N ALA A 276 7.02 9.01 15.43
CA ALA A 276 6.82 7.64 15.88
C ALA A 276 7.79 7.25 16.99
N CYS A 277 9.08 7.56 16.83
CA CYS A 277 10.13 7.28 17.82
C CYS A 277 9.86 7.97 19.15
N LYS A 278 9.56 9.28 19.12
CA LYS A 278 9.24 10.06 20.32
C LYS A 278 8.04 9.47 21.06
N SER A 279 6.99 9.15 20.31
CA SER A 279 5.74 8.65 20.90
C SER A 279 5.89 7.27 21.53
N PHE A 280 6.70 6.39 20.95
CA PHE A 280 6.94 5.04 21.48
C PHE A 280 8.06 5.00 22.52
N GLY A 281 8.66 6.14 22.89
CA GLY A 281 9.80 6.21 23.80
C GLY A 281 10.97 5.37 23.29
N CYS A 282 11.33 5.50 22.01
CA CYS A 282 12.45 4.75 21.43
C CYS A 282 13.77 5.13 22.11
N LYS A 283 14.59 4.12 22.44
CA LYS A 283 15.88 4.31 23.10
C LYS A 283 16.84 5.11 22.22
N LEU A 284 16.77 4.88 20.91
CA LEU A 284 17.61 5.52 19.92
C LEU A 284 16.72 6.25 18.91
N PRO A 285 16.30 7.49 19.20
CA PRO A 285 15.43 8.26 18.31
C PRO A 285 16.16 8.65 17.02
N LYS A 286 15.36 9.01 15.99
CA LYS A 286 15.83 9.58 14.72
C LYS A 286 16.72 10.81 15.00
N LEU A 287 17.81 10.97 14.26
CA LEU A 287 18.62 12.19 14.30
C LEU A 287 18.04 13.23 13.32
N SER A 288 18.37 14.50 13.52
CA SER A 288 18.11 15.57 12.55
C SER A 288 19.23 15.63 11.52
N PHE A 289 18.89 15.88 10.27
CA PHE A 289 19.85 16.08 9.17
C PHE A 289 19.25 17.04 8.15
N ASP A 290 20.04 18.02 7.71
CA ASP A 290 19.57 19.05 6.79
C ASP A 290 19.72 18.62 5.33
N HIS A 291 18.67 18.02 4.81
CA HIS A 291 18.60 17.57 3.41
C HIS A 291 18.66 18.72 2.40
N ASN A 292 18.23 19.93 2.78
CA ASN A 292 18.30 21.08 1.87
C ASN A 292 19.76 21.50 1.68
N TYR A 293 20.55 21.48 2.75
CA TYR A 293 21.97 21.78 2.67
C TYR A 293 22.71 20.77 1.79
N VAL A 294 22.44 19.47 1.92
CA VAL A 294 23.05 18.45 1.04
C VAL A 294 22.66 18.69 -0.44
N GLN A 295 21.41 19.05 -0.68
CA GLN A 295 20.93 19.40 -2.01
C GLN A 295 21.62 20.66 -2.57
N GLU A 296 21.87 21.67 -1.73
CA GLU A 296 22.62 22.87 -2.09
C GLU A 296 24.07 22.53 -2.47
N GLN A 297 24.73 21.65 -1.72
CA GLN A 297 26.06 21.16 -2.06
C GLN A 297 26.08 20.43 -3.41
N ARG A 298 25.02 19.70 -3.76
CA ARG A 298 24.87 19.08 -5.09
C ARG A 298 24.78 20.13 -6.19
N PHE A 299 24.00 21.19 -6.00
CA PHE A 299 23.88 22.27 -6.98
C PHE A 299 25.18 23.07 -7.16
N LYS A 300 25.99 23.19 -6.10
CA LYS A 300 27.32 23.81 -6.14
C LYS A 300 28.40 22.91 -6.75
N GLY A 301 28.09 21.67 -7.14
CA GLY A 301 29.08 20.69 -7.60
C GLY A 301 30.01 20.19 -6.48
N GLN A 302 29.66 20.41 -5.22
CA GLN A 302 30.49 20.12 -4.04
C GLN A 302 30.02 18.88 -3.25
N LEU A 303 29.04 18.12 -3.75
CA LEU A 303 28.47 16.95 -3.05
C LEU A 303 29.53 15.94 -2.62
N GLN A 304 30.49 15.59 -3.49
CA GLN A 304 31.50 14.58 -3.14
C GLN A 304 32.42 15.05 -2.02
N ASN A 305 32.81 16.33 -2.03
CA ASN A 305 33.61 16.92 -0.96
C ASN A 305 32.82 16.97 0.35
N PHE A 306 31.55 17.36 0.28
CA PHE A 306 30.65 17.33 1.43
C PHE A 306 30.51 15.91 2.01
N ILE A 307 30.29 14.90 1.18
CA ILE A 307 30.18 13.49 1.61
C ILE A 307 31.47 13.04 2.28
N ASN A 308 32.64 13.30 1.67
CA ASN A 308 33.92 12.89 2.22
C ASN A 308 34.18 13.53 3.59
N ASN A 309 33.83 14.80 3.76
CA ASN A 309 34.00 15.54 5.01
C ASN A 309 33.00 15.12 6.10
N ASN A 310 31.81 14.62 5.71
CA ASN A 310 30.72 14.29 6.64
C ASN A 310 30.39 12.78 6.68
N LEU A 311 31.31 11.93 6.20
CA LEU A 311 31.09 10.49 6.02
C LEU A 311 30.54 9.81 7.29
N ASN A 312 31.17 10.09 8.43
CA ASN A 312 30.80 9.51 9.71
C ASN A 312 29.43 9.99 10.20
N GLU A 313 29.09 11.26 9.95
CA GLU A 313 27.81 11.84 10.35
C GLU A 313 26.67 11.28 9.51
N ILE A 314 26.84 11.25 8.18
CA ILE A 314 25.87 10.68 7.25
C ILE A 314 25.64 9.20 7.58
N SER A 315 26.72 8.41 7.71
CA SER A 315 26.63 6.99 8.05
C SER A 315 25.89 6.77 9.38
N LYS A 316 26.22 7.56 10.42
CA LYS A 316 25.55 7.49 11.72
C LYS A 316 24.07 7.86 11.63
N TYR A 317 23.72 8.86 10.84
CA TYR A 317 22.34 9.31 10.65
C TYR A 317 21.49 8.25 9.93
N VAL A 318 21.91 7.77 8.76
CA VAL A 318 21.15 6.76 8.00
C VAL A 318 21.06 5.43 8.76
N ASN A 319 22.12 5.07 9.48
CA ASN A 319 22.06 3.92 10.36
C ASN A 319 21.05 4.11 11.50
N ARG A 320 21.03 5.29 12.12
CA ARG A 320 20.11 5.58 13.22
C ARG A 320 18.67 5.44 12.77
N ASP A 321 18.34 5.88 11.56
CA ASP A 321 17.01 5.74 10.98
C ASP A 321 16.55 4.29 10.90
N CYS A 322 17.42 3.40 10.40
CA CYS A 322 17.14 1.96 10.36
C CYS A 322 16.93 1.36 11.76
N VAL A 323 17.79 1.70 12.72
CA VAL A 323 17.69 1.22 14.12
C VAL A 323 16.38 1.71 14.74
N ALA A 324 16.08 2.99 14.61
CA ALA A 324 14.87 3.62 15.12
C ALA A 324 13.61 3.00 14.48
N LEU A 325 13.63 2.77 13.16
CA LEU A 325 12.58 2.08 12.42
C LEU A 325 12.34 0.66 12.96
N SER A 326 13.39 -0.11 13.24
CA SER A 326 13.22 -1.46 13.81
C SER A 326 12.55 -1.43 15.18
N GLU A 327 12.97 -0.51 16.06
CA GLU A 327 12.39 -0.38 17.40
C GLU A 327 10.90 0.02 17.31
N VAL A 328 10.57 0.99 16.45
CA VAL A 328 9.18 1.39 16.19
C VAL A 328 8.36 0.23 15.63
N PHE A 329 8.91 -0.57 14.71
CA PHE A 329 8.24 -1.74 14.16
C PHE A 329 7.89 -2.77 15.24
N PHE A 330 8.84 -3.18 16.07
CA PHE A 330 8.59 -4.20 17.09
C PHE A 330 7.62 -3.72 18.18
N LYS A 331 7.70 -2.44 18.57
CA LYS A 331 6.71 -1.83 19.48
C LYS A 331 5.33 -1.78 18.85
N SER A 332 5.24 -1.39 17.58
CA SER A 332 3.98 -1.39 16.81
C SER A 332 3.40 -2.79 16.65
N ARG A 333 4.24 -3.78 16.36
CA ARG A 333 3.86 -5.20 16.25
C ARG A 333 3.26 -5.73 17.54
N LYS A 334 3.89 -5.44 18.68
CA LYS A 334 3.37 -5.78 20.01
C LYS A 334 2.01 -5.13 20.23
N ALA A 335 1.88 -3.82 19.99
CA ALA A 335 0.63 -3.10 20.15
C ALA A 335 -0.50 -3.65 19.27
N VAL A 336 -0.23 -3.91 17.98
CA VAL A 336 -1.22 -4.49 17.05
C VAL A 336 -1.63 -5.89 17.48
N LYS A 337 -0.68 -6.72 17.91
CA LYS A 337 -0.97 -8.07 18.40
C LYS A 337 -1.89 -8.02 19.62
N THR A 338 -1.63 -7.11 20.57
CA THR A 338 -2.49 -6.91 21.75
C THR A 338 -3.89 -6.42 21.37
N LEU A 339 -4.01 -5.45 20.46
CA LEU A 339 -5.31 -4.85 20.12
C LEU A 339 -6.19 -5.74 19.24
N THR A 340 -5.57 -6.50 18.34
CA THR A 340 -6.29 -7.14 17.20
C THR A 340 -6.05 -8.64 17.07
N ASN A 341 -5.21 -9.22 17.95
CA ASN A 341 -4.70 -10.58 17.84
C ASN A 341 -4.16 -10.93 16.42
N SER A 342 -3.55 -9.94 15.75
CA SER A 342 -3.07 -10.06 14.39
C SER A 342 -1.61 -9.60 14.29
N ASN A 343 -0.90 -10.11 13.29
CA ASN A 343 0.49 -9.74 13.04
C ASN A 343 0.53 -8.60 12.02
N ILE A 344 1.23 -7.51 12.34
CA ILE A 344 1.25 -6.28 11.53
C ILE A 344 1.80 -6.53 10.11
N GLU A 345 2.79 -7.41 9.98
CA GLU A 345 3.48 -7.76 8.73
C GLU A 345 2.59 -8.44 7.67
N ASN A 346 1.43 -8.98 8.11
CA ASN A 346 0.46 -9.62 7.22
C ASN A 346 -0.38 -8.62 6.44
N PHE A 347 -0.32 -7.33 6.79
CA PHE A 347 -1.18 -6.30 6.21
C PHE A 347 -0.36 -5.20 5.53
N PRO A 348 -0.75 -4.76 4.33
CA PRO A 348 -0.06 -3.66 3.65
C PRO A 348 -0.49 -2.27 4.15
N THR A 349 -1.65 -2.16 4.81
CA THR A 349 -2.21 -0.88 5.28
C THR A 349 -3.06 -1.08 6.55
N VAL A 350 -3.21 0.00 7.34
CA VAL A 350 -4.10 0.04 8.50
C VAL A 350 -5.56 -0.27 8.13
N ALA A 351 -6.03 0.12 6.94
CA ALA A 351 -7.39 -0.18 6.50
C ALA A 351 -7.61 -1.68 6.24
N SER A 352 -6.61 -2.38 5.68
CA SER A 352 -6.66 -3.83 5.50
C SER A 352 -6.64 -4.57 6.85
N LEU A 353 -5.81 -4.11 7.79
CA LEU A 353 -5.80 -4.64 9.16
C LEU A 353 -7.15 -4.42 9.84
N SER A 354 -7.66 -3.18 9.81
CA SER A 354 -8.96 -2.78 10.38
C SER A 354 -10.10 -3.68 9.91
N TYR A 355 -10.23 -3.89 8.60
CA TYR A 355 -11.27 -4.76 8.05
C TYR A 355 -11.07 -6.24 8.41
N SER A 356 -9.83 -6.75 8.37
CA SER A 356 -9.57 -8.13 8.79
C SER A 356 -9.89 -8.34 10.28
N SER A 357 -9.56 -7.38 11.13
CA SER A 357 -9.91 -7.41 12.55
C SER A 357 -11.42 -7.36 12.76
N PHE A 358 -12.15 -6.53 12.00
CA PHE A 358 -13.61 -6.51 12.02
C PHE A 358 -14.19 -7.88 11.65
N LEU A 359 -13.76 -8.47 10.54
CA LEU A 359 -14.24 -9.80 10.11
C LEU A 359 -14.02 -10.89 11.17
N LYS A 360 -12.88 -10.85 11.89
CA LYS A 360 -12.58 -11.79 12.99
C LYS A 360 -13.49 -11.63 14.20
N THR A 361 -14.17 -10.49 14.35
CA THR A 361 -15.05 -10.20 15.49
C THR A 361 -16.50 -10.64 15.24
N LEU A 362 -16.84 -10.94 13.98
CA LEU A 362 -18.16 -11.42 13.60
C LEU A 362 -18.37 -12.87 14.04
N ASP A 363 -19.62 -13.21 14.36
CA ASP A 363 -20.00 -14.58 14.69
C ASP A 363 -19.83 -15.49 13.45
N LYS A 364 -19.50 -16.78 13.63
CA LYS A 364 -19.21 -17.71 12.52
C LYS A 364 -20.35 -17.79 11.48
N ASN A 365 -21.59 -17.64 11.92
CA ASN A 365 -22.79 -17.71 11.07
C ASN A 365 -23.30 -16.33 10.63
N PHE A 366 -22.51 -15.26 10.83
CA PHE A 366 -22.91 -13.92 10.45
C PHE A 366 -22.84 -13.76 8.91
N GLU A 367 -23.99 -13.60 8.26
CA GLU A 367 -24.07 -13.37 6.82
C GLU A 367 -23.93 -11.88 6.49
N LEU A 368 -22.71 -11.46 6.11
CA LEU A 368 -22.48 -10.10 5.64
C LEU A 368 -23.28 -9.82 4.35
N PRO A 369 -23.86 -8.61 4.20
CA PRO A 369 -24.61 -8.23 3.00
C PRO A 369 -23.67 -7.88 1.84
N ILE A 370 -22.91 -8.86 1.37
CA ILE A 370 -22.03 -8.75 0.21
C ILE A 370 -22.82 -9.18 -1.02
N GLU A 371 -23.19 -8.20 -1.84
CA GLU A 371 -23.86 -8.45 -3.11
C GLU A 371 -22.87 -9.00 -4.14
N LYS A 372 -23.22 -10.10 -4.81
CA LYS A 372 -22.38 -10.74 -5.84
C LYS A 372 -22.81 -10.33 -7.26
N ASP A 373 -24.05 -9.89 -7.43
CA ASP A 373 -24.56 -9.35 -8.68
C ASP A 373 -24.06 -7.90 -8.88
N ASN A 374 -23.37 -7.65 -10.00
CA ASN A 374 -22.83 -6.32 -10.28
C ASN A 374 -23.91 -5.26 -10.49
N VAL A 375 -25.06 -5.61 -11.06
CA VAL A 375 -26.16 -4.69 -11.34
C VAL A 375 -26.75 -4.20 -10.02
N ILE A 376 -26.99 -5.13 -9.09
CA ILE A 376 -27.51 -4.81 -7.75
C ILE A 376 -26.47 -4.03 -6.94
N ASP A 377 -25.20 -4.45 -6.94
CA ASP A 377 -24.11 -3.72 -6.25
C ASP A 377 -23.92 -2.30 -6.81
N ASP A 378 -24.00 -2.12 -8.13
CA ASP A 378 -23.92 -0.79 -8.77
C ASP A 378 -25.14 0.08 -8.41
N PHE A 379 -26.33 -0.51 -8.34
CA PHE A 379 -27.52 0.18 -7.84
C PHE A 379 -27.35 0.64 -6.39
N ILE A 380 -26.87 -0.23 -5.49
CA ILE A 380 -26.59 0.13 -4.09
C ILE A 380 -25.54 1.24 -4.04
N ARG A 381 -24.48 1.17 -4.86
CA ARG A 381 -23.42 2.20 -4.90
C ARG A 381 -23.92 3.58 -5.32
N LYS A 382 -24.97 3.66 -6.15
CA LYS A 382 -25.61 4.94 -6.50
C LYS A 382 -26.17 5.65 -5.27
N SER A 383 -26.49 4.95 -4.19
CA SER A 383 -26.92 5.57 -2.92
C SER A 383 -25.79 6.19 -2.09
N ILE A 384 -24.52 5.87 -2.37
CA ILE A 384 -23.40 6.38 -1.57
C ILE A 384 -23.23 7.88 -1.85
N ILE A 385 -23.57 8.70 -0.86
CA ILE A 385 -23.23 10.12 -0.79
C ILE A 385 -22.16 10.25 0.30
N GLY A 386 -21.12 11.06 0.08
CA GLY A 386 -20.08 11.29 1.09
C GLY A 386 -20.54 12.22 2.22
N GLY A 387 -19.59 12.68 3.05
CA GLY A 387 -19.84 13.78 3.99
C GLY A 387 -20.04 15.12 3.25
N ARG A 388 -20.79 16.04 3.88
CA ARG A 388 -21.00 17.40 3.36
C ARG A 388 -19.73 18.22 3.55
N ALA A 389 -19.19 18.76 2.47
CA ALA A 389 -18.07 19.70 2.49
C ALA A 389 -18.45 20.92 1.67
N GLN A 390 -18.70 22.03 2.34
CA GLN A 390 -19.26 23.25 1.76
C GLN A 390 -18.82 24.45 2.57
N VAL A 391 -18.60 25.59 1.94
CA VAL A 391 -18.47 26.88 2.65
C VAL A 391 -19.25 27.95 1.89
N PHE A 392 -19.75 28.94 2.61
CA PHE A 392 -20.25 30.17 2.04
C PHE A 392 -19.09 31.15 1.95
N LYS A 393 -18.81 31.63 0.74
CA LYS A 393 -17.63 32.44 0.47
C LYS A 393 -17.78 33.80 1.16
N GLY A 394 -16.76 34.21 1.91
CA GLY A 394 -16.72 35.51 2.55
C GLY A 394 -15.75 35.58 3.73
N GLU A 395 -15.64 36.77 4.28
CA GLU A 395 -14.99 37.03 5.57
C GLU A 395 -16.07 37.26 6.62
N TYR A 396 -15.95 36.59 7.75
CA TYR A 396 -16.97 36.54 8.78
C TYR A 396 -16.35 36.73 10.16
N GLU A 397 -17.04 37.50 11.00
CA GLU A 397 -16.64 37.73 12.38
C GLU A 397 -17.35 36.78 13.34
N ASN A 398 -16.73 36.54 14.50
CA ASN A 398 -17.32 35.82 15.63
C ASN A 398 -17.86 34.44 15.24
N LEU A 399 -17.08 33.66 14.50
CA LEU A 399 -17.38 32.27 14.19
C LEU A 399 -16.77 31.32 15.22
N SER A 400 -17.49 30.24 15.46
CA SER A 400 -17.01 29.06 16.18
C SER A 400 -16.99 27.86 15.24
N ALA A 401 -15.93 27.06 15.31
CA ALA A 401 -15.84 25.77 14.62
C ALA A 401 -16.09 24.65 15.63
N ILE A 402 -17.12 23.86 15.39
CA ILE A 402 -17.44 22.65 16.16
C ILE A 402 -17.14 21.41 15.31
N ASP A 403 -16.71 20.32 15.94
CA ASP A 403 -16.34 19.06 15.28
C ASP A 403 -16.87 17.85 16.07
N VAL A 404 -17.47 16.87 15.40
CA VAL A 404 -18.02 15.67 16.07
C VAL A 404 -16.92 14.70 16.47
N VAL A 405 -16.86 14.36 17.75
CA VAL A 405 -15.91 13.38 18.27
C VAL A 405 -16.19 12.00 17.67
N SER A 406 -15.33 11.60 16.73
CA SER A 406 -15.37 10.28 16.08
C SER A 406 -16.73 9.97 15.41
N LEU A 407 -17.18 10.87 14.51
CA LEU A 407 -18.46 10.77 13.81
C LEU A 407 -18.77 9.38 13.26
N TYR A 408 -17.88 8.82 12.42
CA TYR A 408 -18.14 7.51 11.80
C TYR A 408 -18.18 6.35 12.83
N PRO A 409 -17.20 6.21 13.75
CA PRO A 409 -17.31 5.24 14.84
C PRO A 409 -18.60 5.37 15.67
N HIS A 410 -19.03 6.60 15.97
CA HIS A 410 -20.27 6.83 16.71
C HIS A 410 -21.49 6.26 15.96
N VAL A 411 -21.68 6.62 14.69
CA VAL A 411 -22.85 6.15 13.94
C VAL A 411 -22.81 4.65 13.65
N MET A 412 -21.63 4.04 13.61
CA MET A 412 -21.48 2.57 13.50
C MET A 412 -21.92 1.86 14.78
N LEU A 413 -21.67 2.44 15.95
CA LEU A 413 -22.07 1.87 17.24
C LEU A 413 -23.54 2.13 17.58
N ALA A 414 -24.07 3.29 17.17
CA ALA A 414 -25.40 3.73 17.58
C ALA A 414 -26.55 3.20 16.70
N ASN A 415 -26.26 2.63 15.52
CA ASN A 415 -27.30 2.32 14.53
C ASN A 415 -27.35 0.84 14.13
N LYS A 416 -28.44 0.48 13.44
CA LYS A 416 -28.67 -0.85 12.89
C LYS A 416 -28.13 -0.98 11.46
N PHE A 417 -27.68 -2.18 11.12
CA PHE A 417 -27.12 -2.52 9.82
C PHE A 417 -27.74 -3.83 9.28
N PRO A 418 -27.95 -3.93 7.96
CA PRO A 418 -28.64 -5.08 7.37
C PRO A 418 -27.79 -6.35 7.41
N VAL A 419 -28.44 -7.50 7.49
CA VAL A 419 -27.80 -8.83 7.49
C VAL A 419 -28.45 -9.68 6.39
N GLY A 420 -27.67 -10.52 5.73
CA GLY A 420 -28.16 -11.39 4.67
C GLY A 420 -28.27 -10.70 3.31
N LYS A 421 -29.14 -11.25 2.45
CA LYS A 421 -29.23 -10.88 1.03
C LYS A 421 -30.25 -9.76 0.77
N ALA A 422 -29.98 -8.99 -0.27
CA ALA A 422 -30.91 -7.98 -0.77
C ALA A 422 -32.09 -8.67 -1.49
N ILE A 423 -33.30 -8.14 -1.28
CA ILE A 423 -34.55 -8.63 -1.88
C ILE A 423 -35.11 -7.50 -2.75
N LYS A 424 -35.37 -7.80 -4.03
CA LYS A 424 -35.98 -6.83 -4.95
C LYS A 424 -37.41 -6.51 -4.50
N THR A 425 -37.81 -5.25 -4.66
CA THR A 425 -39.17 -4.81 -4.39
C THR A 425 -39.56 -3.67 -5.33
N ASP A 426 -40.85 -3.57 -5.66
CA ASP A 426 -41.39 -2.49 -6.49
C ASP A 426 -41.96 -1.33 -5.65
N SER A 427 -41.91 -1.44 -4.31
CA SER A 427 -42.46 -0.46 -3.37
C SER A 427 -41.60 -0.27 -2.12
N TYR A 428 -41.81 0.86 -1.43
CA TYR A 428 -41.10 1.15 -0.20
C TYR A 428 -41.49 0.19 0.93
N GLN A 429 -40.50 -0.42 1.58
CA GLN A 429 -40.71 -1.33 2.70
C GLN A 429 -40.51 -0.57 4.01
N ASN A 430 -41.62 -0.14 4.61
CA ASN A 430 -41.58 0.67 5.83
C ASN A 430 -40.91 -0.09 6.99
N GLY A 431 -40.04 0.59 7.73
CA GLY A 431 -39.31 0.01 8.86
C GLY A 431 -38.18 -0.96 8.48
N LYS A 432 -37.91 -1.17 7.18
CA LYS A 432 -36.79 -2.00 6.70
C LYS A 432 -35.66 -1.13 6.17
N ILE A 433 -34.43 -1.66 6.25
CA ILE A 433 -33.28 -1.06 5.57
C ILE A 433 -33.36 -1.39 4.09
N GLY A 434 -33.24 -0.39 3.22
CA GLY A 434 -33.25 -0.58 1.77
C GLY A 434 -32.64 0.56 0.99
N VAL A 435 -32.53 0.37 -0.32
CA VAL A 435 -32.06 1.33 -1.32
C VAL A 435 -33.07 1.38 -2.45
N TYR A 436 -33.49 2.58 -2.86
CA TYR A 436 -34.60 2.78 -3.78
C TYR A 436 -34.32 3.86 -4.81
N ASN A 437 -35.00 3.78 -5.95
CA ASN A 437 -35.21 4.92 -6.82
C ASN A 437 -36.17 5.89 -6.12
N VAL A 438 -35.80 7.17 -6.05
CA VAL A 438 -36.52 8.18 -5.29
C VAL A 438 -36.64 9.46 -6.10
N LYS A 439 -37.86 9.99 -6.16
CA LYS A 439 -38.14 11.34 -6.59
C LYS A 439 -38.33 12.22 -5.36
N ILE A 440 -37.44 13.19 -5.17
CA ILE A 440 -37.51 14.16 -4.08
C ILE A 440 -38.10 15.47 -4.61
N GLY A 441 -38.97 16.10 -3.83
CA GLY A 441 -39.46 17.44 -4.07
C GLY A 441 -38.49 18.51 -3.63
N LYS A 442 -38.99 19.75 -3.54
CA LYS A 442 -38.21 20.92 -3.11
C LYS A 442 -37.67 20.72 -1.68
N GLN A 443 -36.37 20.92 -1.52
CA GLN A 443 -35.68 20.86 -0.23
C GLN A 443 -35.66 22.24 0.47
N PRO A 444 -35.39 22.30 1.79
CA PRO A 444 -35.29 23.57 2.51
C PRO A 444 -34.17 24.48 1.97
N ASP A 445 -34.48 25.76 1.74
CA ASP A 445 -33.51 26.70 1.14
C ASP A 445 -32.20 26.78 1.95
N LYS A 446 -31.06 26.73 1.27
CA LYS A 446 -29.68 26.69 1.82
C LYS A 446 -29.36 25.54 2.78
N LYS A 447 -30.33 24.68 3.10
CA LYS A 447 -30.25 23.58 4.06
C LYS A 447 -30.63 22.27 3.36
N HIS A 448 -29.95 21.95 2.27
CA HIS A 448 -30.22 20.71 1.54
C HIS A 448 -29.77 19.49 2.35
N ILE A 449 -30.61 18.45 2.35
CA ILE A 449 -30.37 17.15 2.97
C ILE A 449 -29.60 16.27 1.99
N ILE A 450 -29.99 16.33 0.71
CA ILE A 450 -29.41 15.56 -0.39
C ILE A 450 -28.81 16.55 -1.40
N PRO A 451 -27.56 16.33 -1.83
CA PRO A 451 -26.95 17.17 -2.86
C PRO A 451 -27.43 16.74 -4.25
N PHE A 452 -27.36 17.66 -5.20
CA PHE A 452 -27.39 17.31 -6.61
C PHE A 452 -26.06 16.68 -7.01
N ARG A 453 -26.12 15.59 -7.78
CA ARG A 453 -24.95 14.84 -8.24
C ARG A 453 -24.59 15.24 -9.67
N GLY A 454 -23.69 16.21 -9.82
CA GLY A 454 -23.00 16.49 -11.09
C GLY A 454 -21.62 15.83 -11.12
N GLU A 455 -20.64 16.51 -11.74
CA GLU A 455 -19.22 16.17 -11.56
C GLU A 455 -18.81 16.19 -10.08
N THR A 456 -19.49 17.05 -9.30
CA THR A 456 -19.36 17.17 -7.86
C THR A 456 -20.70 17.23 -7.16
N LEU A 457 -20.66 17.05 -5.84
CA LEU A 457 -21.83 17.23 -4.99
C LEU A 457 -22.12 18.72 -4.84
N ASP A 458 -23.28 19.15 -5.32
CA ASP A 458 -23.78 20.51 -5.16
C ASP A 458 -24.84 20.52 -4.05
N TRP A 459 -24.58 21.29 -3.00
CA TRP A 459 -25.46 21.43 -1.83
C TRP A 459 -26.33 22.71 -1.89
N ASN A 460 -26.20 23.50 -2.96
CA ASN A 460 -26.88 24.79 -3.17
C ASN A 460 -27.73 24.82 -4.44
N HIS A 461 -27.96 23.67 -5.07
CA HIS A 461 -28.74 23.61 -6.31
C HIS A 461 -30.14 24.22 -6.10
N ASN A 462 -30.72 24.88 -7.10
CA ASN A 462 -32.13 25.33 -7.01
C ASN A 462 -33.05 24.51 -7.92
N LEU A 463 -32.74 23.21 -8.03
CA LEU A 463 -33.57 22.25 -8.74
C LEU A 463 -34.81 21.95 -7.89
N GLY A 464 -36.00 22.09 -8.47
CA GLY A 464 -37.27 21.78 -7.81
C GLY A 464 -37.36 20.30 -7.43
N GLU A 465 -37.67 19.44 -8.40
CA GLU A 465 -37.71 17.99 -8.19
C GLU A 465 -36.43 17.32 -8.69
N ILE A 466 -35.95 16.29 -7.98
CA ILE A 466 -34.77 15.51 -8.37
C ILE A 466 -35.08 14.02 -8.32
N ASN A 467 -34.61 13.29 -9.34
CA ASN A 467 -34.58 11.83 -9.33
C ASN A 467 -33.19 11.35 -8.89
N CYS A 468 -33.14 10.45 -7.92
CA CYS A 468 -31.89 9.90 -7.41
C CYS A 468 -32.10 8.50 -6.80
N VAL A 469 -31.00 7.86 -6.42
CA VAL A 469 -31.04 6.60 -5.66
C VAL A 469 -30.63 6.90 -4.23
N LEU A 470 -31.48 6.56 -3.26
CA LEU A 470 -31.27 6.84 -1.84
C LEU A 470 -31.48 5.58 -1.00
N ASN A 471 -30.81 5.51 0.14
CA ASN A 471 -31.11 4.51 1.14
C ASN A 471 -32.22 4.98 2.10
N SER A 472 -32.78 4.06 2.88
CA SER A 472 -33.87 4.37 3.80
C SER A 472 -33.53 5.45 4.84
N VAL A 473 -32.27 5.57 5.26
CA VAL A 473 -31.84 6.60 6.22
C VAL A 473 -32.00 8.01 5.66
N ASP A 474 -31.56 8.22 4.41
CA ASP A 474 -31.73 9.50 3.71
C ASP A 474 -33.21 9.80 3.45
N ILE A 475 -33.99 8.79 3.05
CA ILE A 475 -35.44 8.91 2.80
C ILE A 475 -36.18 9.35 4.08
N GLU A 476 -35.88 8.71 5.21
CA GLU A 476 -36.54 9.04 6.47
C GLU A 476 -36.10 10.40 7.01
N CYS A 477 -34.84 10.83 6.78
CA CYS A 477 -34.42 12.19 7.09
C CYS A 477 -35.21 13.23 6.28
N LEU A 478 -35.37 13.03 4.98
CA LEU A 478 -36.17 13.91 4.11
C LEU A 478 -37.63 14.03 4.59
N LYS A 479 -38.28 12.90 4.87
CA LYS A 479 -39.66 12.88 5.37
C LYS A 479 -39.80 13.60 6.71
N ARG A 480 -38.86 13.39 7.63
CA ARG A 480 -38.85 14.03 8.95
C ARG A 480 -38.78 15.56 8.85
N HIS A 481 -38.08 16.07 7.85
CA HIS A 481 -37.96 17.50 7.56
C HIS A 481 -38.93 17.98 6.47
N SER A 482 -40.08 17.31 6.37
CA SER A 482 -41.23 17.71 5.54
C SER A 482 -40.94 17.86 4.04
N VAL A 483 -39.91 17.19 3.53
CA VAL A 483 -39.67 17.13 2.07
C VAL A 483 -40.60 16.08 1.47
N LYS A 484 -41.29 16.44 0.37
CA LYS A 484 -42.10 15.48 -0.40
C LYS A 484 -41.19 14.43 -1.03
N VAL A 485 -41.47 13.15 -0.76
CA VAL A 485 -40.70 12.03 -1.30
C VAL A 485 -41.63 11.01 -1.94
N THR A 486 -41.34 10.61 -3.19
CA THR A 486 -41.98 9.49 -3.86
C THR A 486 -40.92 8.40 -4.05
N VAL A 487 -41.17 7.23 -3.46
CA VAL A 487 -40.25 6.10 -3.48
C VAL A 487 -40.77 5.04 -4.45
N GLY A 488 -39.93 4.62 -5.39
CA GLY A 488 -40.23 3.58 -6.37
C GLY A 488 -39.58 2.25 -6.03
N GLU A 489 -39.23 1.48 -7.07
CA GLU A 489 -38.57 0.19 -6.94
C GLU A 489 -37.16 0.28 -6.31
N GLY A 490 -36.71 -0.83 -5.76
CA GLY A 490 -35.42 -0.92 -5.11
C GLY A 490 -35.12 -2.31 -4.55
N TYR A 491 -34.26 -2.32 -3.55
CA TYR A 491 -33.83 -3.51 -2.84
C TYR A 491 -33.85 -3.26 -1.34
N TYR A 492 -34.33 -4.22 -0.56
CA TYR A 492 -34.36 -4.14 0.90
C TYR A 492 -33.77 -5.40 1.54
N TRP A 493 -33.52 -5.34 2.84
CA TRP A 493 -33.08 -6.49 3.63
C TRP A 493 -34.14 -6.85 4.66
N GLU A 494 -34.44 -8.14 4.77
CA GLU A 494 -35.46 -8.63 5.69
C GLU A 494 -35.06 -8.44 7.16
N SER A 495 -33.75 -8.56 7.44
CA SER A 495 -33.19 -8.51 8.79
C SER A 495 -32.13 -7.43 8.92
N ASP A 496 -32.07 -6.83 10.10
CA ASP A 496 -31.01 -5.92 10.54
C ASP A 496 -30.59 -6.23 11.97
N ARG A 497 -29.41 -5.75 12.37
CA ARG A 497 -28.86 -5.98 13.72
C ARG A 497 -28.20 -4.70 14.22
N GLY A 498 -28.45 -4.36 15.48
CA GLY A 498 -27.68 -3.37 16.23
C GLY A 498 -26.40 -3.99 16.82
N GLY A 499 -25.38 -3.17 17.08
CA GLY A 499 -24.15 -3.65 17.73
C GLY A 499 -23.25 -4.53 16.85
N VAL A 500 -23.44 -4.53 15.52
CA VAL A 500 -22.60 -5.27 14.55
C VAL A 500 -21.11 -4.94 14.70
N PHE A 501 -20.79 -3.72 15.14
CA PHE A 501 -19.42 -3.23 15.28
C PHE A 501 -18.90 -3.22 16.73
N ASP A 502 -19.71 -3.60 17.73
CA ASP A 502 -19.37 -3.43 19.15
C ASP A 502 -18.10 -4.19 19.53
N LYS A 503 -18.04 -5.48 19.17
CA LYS A 503 -16.87 -6.34 19.44
C LYS A 503 -15.59 -5.80 18.79
N TYR A 504 -15.71 -5.21 17.60
CA TYR A 504 -14.58 -4.59 16.90
C TYR A 504 -14.07 -3.34 17.60
N PHE A 505 -14.98 -2.44 18.01
CA PHE A 505 -14.61 -1.17 18.63
C PHE A 505 -14.22 -1.30 20.09
N TYR A 506 -14.66 -2.34 20.81
CA TYR A 506 -14.46 -2.48 22.25
C TYR A 506 -12.99 -2.29 22.68
N ASN A 507 -12.07 -3.07 22.13
CA ASN A 507 -10.64 -2.98 22.48
C ASN A 507 -10.03 -1.63 22.07
N LEU A 508 -10.41 -1.12 20.89
CA LEU A 508 -9.87 0.13 20.35
C LEU A 508 -10.32 1.35 21.17
N LYS A 509 -11.60 1.39 21.56
CA LYS A 509 -12.20 2.46 22.37
C LYS A 509 -11.63 2.43 23.79
N SER A 510 -11.52 1.25 24.39
CA SER A 510 -10.96 1.07 25.73
C SER A 510 -9.50 1.53 25.79
N GLU A 511 -8.67 1.10 24.85
CA GLU A 511 -7.27 1.55 24.82
C GLU A 511 -7.16 3.05 24.49
N LYS A 512 -7.96 3.59 23.56
CA LYS A 512 -7.95 5.04 23.30
C LYS A 512 -8.31 5.84 24.56
N LYS A 513 -9.38 5.47 25.27
CA LYS A 513 -9.79 6.15 26.52
C LYS A 513 -8.71 6.06 27.59
N LYS A 514 -8.05 4.91 27.72
CA LYS A 514 -6.90 4.76 28.61
C LYS A 514 -5.78 5.73 28.24
N GLN A 515 -5.45 5.84 26.95
CA GLN A 515 -4.42 6.76 26.47
C GLN A 515 -4.82 8.24 26.63
N ASP A 516 -6.10 8.59 26.50
CA ASP A 516 -6.60 9.94 26.79
C ASP A 516 -6.38 10.30 28.27
N LYS A 517 -6.73 9.41 29.21
CA LYS A 517 -6.48 9.61 30.65
C LYS A 517 -4.99 9.72 30.99
N LEU A 518 -4.15 8.90 30.36
CA LEU A 518 -2.69 8.96 30.55
C LEU A 518 -2.10 10.27 30.02
N LYS A 519 -2.69 10.84 28.97
CA LYS A 519 -2.30 12.15 28.43
C LYS A 519 -2.66 13.27 29.40
N GLU A 520 -3.88 13.23 29.96
CA GLU A 520 -4.36 14.23 30.94
C GLU A 520 -3.51 14.22 32.22
N ASN A 521 -3.07 13.05 32.67
CA ASN A 521 -2.27 12.87 33.88
C ASN A 521 -0.75 12.93 33.62
N GLU A 522 -0.30 13.39 32.44
CA GLU A 522 1.11 13.45 32.02
C GLU A 522 1.93 12.19 32.36
N SER A 523 1.29 11.02 32.25
CA SER A 523 1.82 9.77 32.77
C SER A 523 2.78 9.11 31.78
N SER A 524 3.83 8.46 32.29
CA SER A 524 4.89 7.81 31.48
C SER A 524 4.41 6.67 30.56
N GLY A 525 3.17 6.19 30.74
CA GLY A 525 2.52 5.20 29.88
C GLY A 525 1.83 5.78 28.64
N TYR A 526 1.72 7.10 28.52
CA TYR A 526 1.09 7.74 27.36
C TYR A 526 1.91 7.53 26.09
N THR A 527 1.27 6.97 25.06
CA THR A 527 1.86 6.74 23.74
C THR A 527 1.01 7.43 22.68
N PRO A 528 1.38 8.64 22.21
CA PRO A 528 0.61 9.40 21.21
C PRO A 528 0.30 8.59 19.95
N VAL A 529 1.25 7.78 19.47
CA VAL A 529 1.05 6.94 18.28
C VAL A 529 0.07 5.81 18.53
N LEU A 530 0.04 5.20 19.72
CA LEU A 530 -0.93 4.16 20.03
C LEU A 530 -2.35 4.75 20.05
N ARG A 531 -2.50 5.92 20.67
CA ARG A 531 -3.73 6.69 20.65
C ARG A 531 -4.19 7.01 19.22
N GLU A 532 -3.29 7.55 18.40
CA GLU A 532 -3.59 7.85 16.99
C GLU A 532 -3.83 6.59 16.17
N PHE A 533 -3.15 5.48 16.44
CA PHE A 533 -3.37 4.20 15.78
C PHE A 533 -4.77 3.65 16.09
N CYS A 534 -5.22 3.72 17.34
CA CYS A 534 -6.60 3.39 17.70
C CYS A 534 -7.58 4.29 16.93
N LYS A 535 -7.34 5.61 16.89
CA LYS A 535 -8.16 6.55 16.11
C LYS A 535 -8.19 6.20 14.61
N LEU A 536 -7.04 5.88 14.02
CA LEU A 536 -6.91 5.51 12.61
C LEU A 536 -7.62 4.20 12.30
N MET A 537 -7.46 3.16 13.12
CA MET A 537 -8.14 1.88 12.97
C MET A 537 -9.66 2.06 12.97
N MET A 538 -10.17 2.82 13.94
CA MET A 538 -11.58 3.14 14.08
C MET A 538 -12.12 3.89 12.84
N ASN A 539 -11.39 4.89 12.35
CA ASN A 539 -11.82 5.67 11.19
C ASN A 539 -11.65 4.92 9.85
N SER A 540 -10.68 4.02 9.74
CA SER A 540 -10.34 3.33 8.49
C SER A 540 -11.37 2.30 8.04
N LEU A 541 -12.16 1.75 8.97
CA LEU A 541 -13.15 0.72 8.65
C LEU A 541 -14.23 1.25 7.70
N SER A 542 -14.73 2.47 7.95
CA SER A 542 -15.78 3.12 7.16
C SER A 542 -15.41 3.22 5.67
N GLY A 543 -14.21 3.72 5.38
CA GLY A 543 -13.71 3.84 4.00
C GLY A 543 -13.45 2.47 3.34
N LYS A 544 -13.18 1.43 4.14
CA LYS A 544 -12.92 0.08 3.63
C LYS A 544 -14.21 -0.65 3.25
N VAL A 545 -15.29 -0.50 4.01
CA VAL A 545 -16.62 -1.04 3.64
C VAL A 545 -17.27 -0.24 2.51
N ALA A 546 -16.93 1.04 2.35
CA ALA A 546 -17.32 1.88 1.21
C ALA A 546 -16.37 1.79 -0.01
N GLN A 547 -15.42 0.85 -0.01
CA GLN A 547 -14.38 0.77 -1.04
C GLN A 547 -15.01 0.56 -2.43
N ARG A 548 -14.55 1.36 -3.41
CA ARG A 548 -14.93 1.21 -4.82
C ARG A 548 -14.42 -0.12 -5.38
N LYS A 549 -15.17 -0.67 -6.34
CA LYS A 549 -14.71 -1.80 -7.14
C LYS A 549 -13.39 -1.44 -7.82
N ARG A 550 -12.39 -2.32 -7.70
CA ARG A 550 -11.11 -2.17 -8.40
C ARG A 550 -11.29 -2.68 -9.83
N LYS A 551 -11.56 -1.74 -10.73
CA LYS A 551 -11.64 -1.97 -12.17
C LYS A 551 -10.27 -2.29 -12.76
N ASN A 552 -9.29 -1.46 -12.44
CA ASN A 552 -7.95 -1.61 -12.99
C ASN A 552 -7.12 -2.60 -12.16
N VAL A 553 -6.29 -3.38 -12.85
CA VAL A 553 -5.27 -4.24 -12.28
C VAL A 553 -3.94 -3.95 -12.95
N SER A 554 -2.89 -3.85 -12.15
CA SER A 554 -1.51 -3.75 -12.61
C SER A 554 -0.76 -5.01 -12.17
N LYS A 555 -0.02 -5.66 -13.08
CA LYS A 555 0.86 -6.80 -12.74
C LYS A 555 2.21 -6.65 -13.43
N VAL A 556 3.28 -7.05 -12.75
CA VAL A 556 4.55 -7.34 -13.42
C VAL A 556 4.43 -8.71 -14.09
N LEU A 557 4.71 -8.76 -15.37
CA LEU A 557 4.70 -9.94 -16.22
C LEU A 557 6.13 -10.21 -16.68
N THR A 558 6.58 -11.46 -16.55
CA THR A 558 7.98 -11.86 -16.82
C THR A 558 8.10 -12.93 -17.90
N SER A 559 6.97 -13.45 -18.39
CA SER A 559 6.90 -14.53 -19.38
C SER A 559 5.67 -14.42 -20.28
N GLU A 560 5.72 -15.03 -21.46
CA GLU A 560 4.55 -15.18 -22.36
C GLU A 560 3.36 -15.85 -21.65
N HIS A 561 3.63 -16.76 -20.73
CA HIS A 561 2.57 -17.39 -19.92
C HIS A 561 1.89 -16.38 -18.96
N ASP A 562 2.66 -15.48 -18.36
CA ASP A 562 2.10 -14.43 -17.50
C ASP A 562 1.32 -13.41 -18.32
N ILE A 563 1.79 -13.08 -19.52
CA ILE A 563 1.08 -12.27 -20.51
C ILE A 563 -0.27 -12.92 -20.84
N SER A 564 -0.28 -14.19 -21.26
CA SER A 564 -1.52 -14.90 -21.58
C SER A 564 -2.47 -14.99 -20.37
N LYS A 565 -1.95 -15.21 -19.15
CA LYS A 565 -2.77 -15.19 -17.93
C LYS A 565 -3.35 -13.82 -17.62
N PHE A 566 -2.60 -12.75 -17.88
CA PHE A 566 -3.05 -11.38 -17.66
C PHE A 566 -4.14 -11.01 -18.67
N GLU A 567 -3.92 -11.27 -19.95
CA GLU A 567 -4.90 -11.05 -21.03
C GLU A 567 -6.23 -11.79 -20.79
N LYS A 568 -6.21 -12.97 -20.14
CA LYS A 568 -7.45 -13.68 -19.76
C LYS A 568 -8.28 -12.99 -18.69
N ILE A 569 -7.73 -12.02 -17.96
CA ILE A 569 -8.43 -11.34 -16.85
C ILE A 569 -8.66 -9.85 -17.11
N VAL A 570 -8.07 -9.27 -18.14
CA VAL A 570 -8.24 -7.86 -18.53
C VAL A 570 -8.80 -7.72 -19.93
N ASP A 571 -9.49 -6.62 -20.21
CA ASP A 571 -9.90 -6.27 -21.56
C ASP A 571 -8.67 -6.01 -22.47
N ASN A 572 -8.86 -6.07 -23.78
CA ASN A 572 -7.80 -6.07 -24.79
C ASN A 572 -6.93 -4.79 -24.77
N ASP A 573 -7.41 -3.71 -24.15
CA ASP A 573 -6.72 -2.42 -24.03
C ASP A 573 -5.73 -2.37 -22.85
N SER A 574 -4.85 -3.37 -22.75
CA SER A 574 -3.80 -3.36 -21.73
C SER A 574 -2.64 -2.42 -22.11
N ILE A 575 -2.29 -1.48 -21.22
CA ILE A 575 -1.09 -0.66 -21.36
C ILE A 575 0.10 -1.46 -20.86
N ARG A 576 1.12 -1.62 -21.70
CA ARG A 576 2.35 -2.35 -21.39
C ARG A 576 3.50 -1.38 -21.21
N TYR A 577 4.03 -1.32 -20.00
CA TYR A 577 5.27 -0.64 -19.69
C TYR A 577 6.37 -1.70 -19.71
N HIS A 578 7.37 -1.58 -20.57
CA HIS A 578 8.47 -2.53 -20.60
C HIS A 578 9.60 -2.07 -19.66
N PHE A 579 10.17 -3.01 -18.89
CA PHE A 579 11.28 -2.76 -17.96
C PHE A 579 12.44 -3.66 -18.36
N GLY A 580 13.55 -3.09 -18.82
CA GLY A 580 14.66 -3.89 -19.34
C GLY A 580 14.22 -4.88 -20.44
N ASN A 581 15.00 -5.93 -20.65
CA ASN A 581 14.80 -6.81 -21.81
C ASN A 581 13.65 -7.84 -21.68
N SER A 582 12.97 -7.97 -20.53
CA SER A 582 12.03 -9.10 -20.34
C SER A 582 10.88 -8.87 -19.34
N TYR A 583 10.64 -7.65 -18.88
CA TYR A 583 9.60 -7.39 -17.90
C TYR A 583 8.56 -6.44 -18.49
N VAL A 584 7.29 -6.68 -18.19
CA VAL A 584 6.20 -5.79 -18.57
C VAL A 584 5.32 -5.53 -17.36
N ILE A 585 5.23 -4.28 -16.87
CA ILE A 585 4.07 -3.90 -16.04
C ILE A 585 2.94 -3.71 -17.01
N SER A 586 1.94 -4.57 -16.92
CA SER A 586 0.71 -4.41 -17.69
C SER A 586 -0.37 -3.87 -16.78
N GLU A 587 -1.08 -2.87 -17.27
CA GLU A 587 -2.26 -2.29 -16.63
C GLU A 587 -3.46 -2.50 -17.54
N GLY A 588 -4.57 -2.96 -16.99
CA GLY A 588 -5.81 -3.17 -17.75
C GLY A 588 -7.04 -3.15 -16.87
N GLU A 589 -8.21 -2.91 -17.46
CA GLU A 589 -9.51 -3.05 -16.79
C GLU A 589 -9.91 -4.52 -16.76
N LYS A 590 -10.37 -5.01 -15.61
CA LYS A 590 -10.77 -6.41 -15.44
C LYS A 590 -12.03 -6.74 -16.24
N ILE A 591 -12.01 -7.87 -16.95
CA ILE A 591 -13.20 -8.42 -17.64
C ILE A 591 -14.33 -8.72 -16.64
N LYS A 592 -13.97 -9.33 -15.49
CA LYS A 592 -14.92 -9.66 -14.42
C LYS A 592 -14.55 -8.94 -13.14
N ILE A 593 -15.40 -8.01 -12.75
CA ILE A 593 -15.31 -7.29 -11.48
C ILE A 593 -16.26 -7.97 -10.50
N CYS A 594 -15.75 -8.46 -9.38
CA CYS A 594 -16.59 -9.00 -8.30
C CYS A 594 -16.60 -8.03 -7.13
N PRO A 595 -17.77 -7.67 -6.57
CA PRO A 595 -17.82 -6.95 -5.31
C PRO A 595 -17.18 -7.78 -4.19
N ASN A 596 -16.50 -7.12 -3.26
CA ASN A 596 -15.66 -7.78 -2.25
C ASN A 596 -15.90 -7.26 -0.82
N GLY A 597 -16.98 -6.53 -0.59
CA GLY A 597 -17.32 -5.99 0.72
C GLY A 597 -18.78 -5.55 0.81
N PRO A 598 -19.29 -5.36 2.05
CA PRO A 598 -20.69 -4.99 2.30
C PRO A 598 -20.91 -3.51 2.02
N VAL A 599 -21.02 -3.14 0.74
CA VAL A 599 -21.03 -1.73 0.32
C VAL A 599 -22.21 -0.93 0.91
N ILE A 600 -23.33 -1.61 1.19
CA ILE A 600 -24.48 -1.02 1.87
C ILE A 600 -24.09 -0.46 3.26
N TYR A 601 -23.15 -1.08 3.98
CA TYR A 601 -22.65 -0.52 5.25
C TYR A 601 -21.98 0.82 5.03
N GLY A 602 -21.16 0.96 3.99
CA GLY A 602 -20.53 2.23 3.64
C GLY A 602 -21.57 3.32 3.32
N SER A 603 -22.61 2.97 2.56
CA SER A 603 -23.73 3.88 2.26
C SER A 603 -24.43 4.35 3.53
N LEU A 604 -24.82 3.42 4.40
CA LEU A 604 -25.54 3.72 5.64
C LEU A 604 -24.70 4.52 6.63
N ILE A 605 -23.41 4.19 6.80
CA ILE A 605 -22.50 4.95 7.68
C ILE A 605 -22.48 6.43 7.27
N TYR A 606 -22.38 6.72 5.97
CA TYR A 606 -22.38 8.10 5.51
C TYR A 606 -23.75 8.77 5.65
N SER A 607 -24.85 8.06 5.40
CA SER A 607 -26.20 8.62 5.58
C SER A 607 -26.50 8.89 7.04
N TYR A 608 -26.21 7.97 7.97
CA TYR A 608 -26.35 8.23 9.41
C TYR A 608 -25.48 9.41 9.86
N ALA A 609 -24.25 9.52 9.37
CA ALA A 609 -23.37 10.64 9.69
C ALA A 609 -23.93 11.98 9.20
N ARG A 610 -24.46 12.04 7.97
CA ARG A 610 -25.10 13.26 7.45
C ARG A 610 -26.38 13.60 8.21
N THR A 611 -27.23 12.61 8.48
CA THR A 611 -28.46 12.79 9.23
C THR A 611 -28.17 13.35 10.62
N LEU A 612 -27.14 12.83 11.31
CA LEU A 612 -26.71 13.39 12.60
C LEU A 612 -26.31 14.86 12.48
N MET A 613 -25.42 15.20 11.53
CA MET A 613 -25.02 16.60 11.33
C MET A 613 -26.20 17.51 10.99
N TYR A 614 -27.15 17.00 10.21
CA TYR A 614 -28.32 17.76 9.78
C TYR A 614 -29.29 18.01 10.93
N ASP A 615 -29.67 16.96 11.66
CA ASP A 615 -30.58 17.03 12.80
C ASP A 615 -29.97 17.84 13.96
N SER A 616 -28.67 17.70 14.18
CA SER A 616 -28.00 18.35 15.31
C SER A 616 -27.68 19.82 15.08
N VAL A 617 -27.33 20.21 13.84
CA VAL A 617 -26.78 21.55 13.56
C VAL A 617 -27.50 22.23 12.40
N ILE A 618 -27.46 21.65 11.19
CA ILE A 618 -27.86 22.34 9.95
C ILE A 618 -29.34 22.78 9.99
N SER A 619 -30.21 21.94 10.53
CA SER A 619 -31.63 22.26 10.67
C SER A 619 -31.89 23.39 11.66
N LYS A 620 -31.05 23.54 12.69
CA LYS A 620 -31.28 24.43 13.84
C LYS A 620 -30.67 25.82 13.71
N VAL A 621 -29.49 25.93 13.11
CA VAL A 621 -28.73 27.19 13.08
C VAL A 621 -28.27 27.55 11.66
N SER A 622 -27.74 28.76 11.51
CA SER A 622 -27.11 29.18 10.26
C SER A 622 -25.67 28.66 10.21
N VAL A 623 -25.34 27.92 9.16
CA VAL A 623 -24.01 27.31 8.98
C VAL A 623 -23.27 28.07 7.88
N TYR A 624 -22.05 28.52 8.17
CA TYR A 624 -21.18 29.27 7.26
C TYR A 624 -20.20 28.36 6.52
N GLY A 625 -19.92 27.18 7.07
CA GLY A 625 -19.14 26.15 6.41
C GLY A 625 -19.17 24.83 7.13
N MET A 626 -18.76 23.78 6.43
CA MET A 626 -18.71 22.41 6.88
C MET A 626 -17.57 21.66 6.20
N ASP A 627 -16.92 20.78 6.96
CA ASP A 627 -16.06 19.74 6.41
C ASP A 627 -16.34 18.43 7.12
N THR A 628 -17.26 17.64 6.55
CA THR A 628 -17.65 16.30 6.97
C THR A 628 -18.30 16.22 8.35
N ASP A 629 -17.48 16.28 9.39
CA ASP A 629 -17.79 16.19 10.82
C ASP A 629 -17.73 17.53 11.54
N SER A 630 -17.31 18.59 10.83
CA SER A 630 -17.26 19.95 11.37
C SER A 630 -18.32 20.88 10.80
N ALA A 631 -18.72 21.87 11.60
CA ALA A 631 -19.60 22.97 11.21
C ALA A 631 -19.05 24.31 11.74
N PHE A 632 -19.19 25.37 10.94
CA PHE A 632 -18.82 26.74 11.31
C PHE A 632 -20.10 27.54 11.51
N ILE A 633 -20.32 28.02 12.72
CA ILE A 633 -21.55 28.70 13.16
C ILE A 633 -21.19 30.00 13.85
N LYS A 634 -22.15 30.91 14.05
CA LYS A 634 -21.91 32.09 14.89
C LYS A 634 -21.67 31.65 16.33
N THR A 635 -20.82 32.37 17.06
CA THR A 635 -20.53 32.04 18.45
C THR A 635 -21.78 32.09 19.35
N GLU A 636 -22.72 32.98 19.05
CA GLU A 636 -24.02 33.07 19.75
C GLU A 636 -24.89 31.81 19.55
N ASP A 637 -24.78 31.14 18.40
CA ASP A 637 -25.53 29.92 18.08
C ASP A 637 -25.05 28.69 18.88
N LEU A 638 -23.92 28.79 19.59
CA LEU A 638 -23.44 27.70 20.46
C LEU A 638 -24.47 27.33 21.53
N GLY A 639 -25.28 28.29 22.00
CA GLY A 639 -26.33 28.03 22.97
C GLY A 639 -27.39 27.03 22.47
N VAL A 640 -27.66 27.02 21.16
CA VAL A 640 -28.66 26.14 20.52
C VAL A 640 -28.19 24.69 20.45
N VAL A 641 -26.87 24.46 20.46
CA VAL A 641 -26.25 23.13 20.39
C VAL A 641 -25.54 22.72 21.68
N ASN A 642 -25.72 23.47 22.77
CA ASN A 642 -24.95 23.32 24.00
C ASN A 642 -25.06 21.91 24.62
N ASP A 643 -26.25 21.31 24.62
CA ASP A 643 -26.47 19.95 25.13
C ASP A 643 -25.74 18.86 24.33
N LEU A 644 -25.30 19.20 23.12
CA LEU A 644 -24.54 18.33 22.23
C LEU A 644 -23.03 18.54 22.35
N ILE A 645 -22.56 19.50 23.15
CA ILE A 645 -21.14 19.79 23.34
C ILE A 645 -20.54 18.84 24.38
N GLY A 646 -19.35 18.30 24.09
CA GLY A 646 -18.57 17.47 25.02
C GLY A 646 -17.60 16.53 24.33
N ASP A 647 -16.85 15.77 25.13
CA ASP A 647 -15.74 14.92 24.65
C ASP A 647 -16.14 13.46 24.36
N GLU A 648 -17.43 13.15 24.48
CA GLU A 648 -17.96 11.80 24.23
C GLU A 648 -18.22 11.55 22.75
N PHE A 649 -18.22 10.26 22.34
CA PHE A 649 -18.46 9.89 20.95
C PHE A 649 -19.82 10.41 20.47
N GLY A 650 -19.83 11.15 19.36
CA GLY A 650 -21.04 11.74 18.78
C GLY A 650 -21.39 13.14 19.31
N LYS A 651 -20.73 13.61 20.38
CA LYS A 651 -20.81 15.01 20.81
C LYS A 651 -19.88 15.90 19.99
N PHE A 652 -20.11 17.20 20.07
CA PHE A 652 -19.31 18.23 19.42
C PHE A 652 -18.24 18.76 20.37
N THR A 653 -17.00 18.77 19.91
CA THR A 653 -15.92 19.55 20.52
C THR A 653 -15.81 20.91 19.85
N ILE A 654 -15.51 21.95 20.64
CA ILE A 654 -15.25 23.29 20.12
C ILE A 654 -13.78 23.38 19.74
N GLU A 655 -13.47 23.35 18.44
CA GLU A 655 -12.09 23.45 17.94
C GLU A 655 -11.60 24.90 17.84
N SER A 656 -12.52 25.84 17.70
CA SER A 656 -12.25 27.28 17.61
C SER A 656 -13.48 28.04 18.12
N LYS A 657 -13.28 29.07 18.93
CA LYS A 657 -14.36 29.85 19.55
C LYS A 657 -14.12 31.35 19.43
N ASN A 658 -15.09 32.07 18.89
CA ASN A 658 -15.05 33.54 18.79
C ASN A 658 -13.85 34.06 17.99
N HIS A 659 -13.70 33.55 16.76
CA HIS A 659 -12.63 33.96 15.85
C HIS A 659 -13.22 34.54 14.56
N ASN A 660 -12.45 35.42 13.92
CA ASN A 660 -12.74 35.81 12.54
C ASN A 660 -12.33 34.68 11.60
N ALA A 661 -12.98 34.59 10.44
CA ALA A 661 -12.67 33.57 9.46
C ALA A 661 -12.81 34.07 8.03
N ILE A 662 -11.90 33.64 7.16
CA ILE A 662 -12.04 33.78 5.71
C ILE A 662 -12.32 32.41 5.12
N LEU A 663 -13.47 32.29 4.47
CA LEU A 663 -13.95 31.08 3.84
C LEU A 663 -13.91 31.28 2.32
N VAL A 664 -13.06 30.51 1.63
CA VAL A 664 -12.83 30.67 0.18
C VAL A 664 -13.55 29.56 -0.59
N ALA A 665 -13.28 28.31 -0.22
CA ALA A 665 -13.83 27.13 -0.88
C ALA A 665 -13.84 25.92 0.08
N PRO A 666 -14.55 24.82 -0.25
CA PRO A 666 -14.49 23.61 0.57
C PRO A 666 -13.04 23.16 0.81
N LYS A 667 -12.64 23.05 2.09
CA LYS A 667 -11.27 22.72 2.53
C LYS A 667 -10.20 23.79 2.20
N CYS A 668 -10.62 25.03 1.97
CA CYS A 668 -9.79 26.23 1.82
C CYS A 668 -10.39 27.36 2.67
N TYR A 669 -9.93 27.46 3.91
CA TYR A 669 -10.38 28.47 4.88
C TYR A 669 -9.31 28.74 5.95
N ILE A 670 -9.45 29.87 6.64
CA ILE A 670 -8.59 30.30 7.73
C ILE A 670 -9.42 30.94 8.84
N PHE A 671 -9.08 30.68 10.10
CA PHE A 671 -9.57 31.36 11.29
C PHE A 671 -8.41 32.13 11.93
N TYR A 672 -8.69 33.33 12.42
CA TYR A 672 -7.67 34.24 12.93
C TYR A 672 -8.23 35.21 13.99
N ASN A 673 -7.35 35.81 14.78
CA ASN A 673 -7.62 36.91 15.73
C ASN A 673 -6.52 37.96 15.60
N ASN A 674 -6.86 39.24 15.38
CA ASN A 674 -5.88 40.32 15.30
C ASN A 674 -4.67 39.96 14.41
N ASP A 675 -4.96 39.43 13.22
CA ASP A 675 -4.01 38.87 12.24
C ASP A 675 -3.21 37.60 12.65
N GLU A 676 -3.33 37.11 13.88
CA GLU A 676 -2.79 35.82 14.32
C GLU A 676 -3.63 34.66 13.78
N ILE A 677 -2.97 33.72 13.08
CA ILE A 677 -3.63 32.55 12.50
C ILE A 677 -3.87 31.49 13.58
N VAL A 678 -5.14 31.21 13.85
CA VAL A 678 -5.56 30.19 14.84
C VAL A 678 -5.76 28.83 14.20
N LYS A 679 -6.36 28.78 13.01
CA LYS A 679 -6.58 27.54 12.27
C LYS A 679 -6.55 27.82 10.79
N GLN A 680 -5.80 27.01 10.04
CA GLN A 680 -5.66 27.20 8.60
C GLN A 680 -5.77 25.87 7.86
N ARG A 681 -6.51 25.86 6.75
CA ARG A 681 -6.65 24.69 5.90
C ARG A 681 -6.62 25.07 4.43
N PHE A 682 -5.78 24.36 3.67
CA PHE A 682 -5.72 24.49 2.23
C PHE A 682 -5.44 23.13 1.59
N LYS A 683 -6.49 22.42 1.21
CA LYS A 683 -6.34 21.11 0.57
C LYS A 683 -5.58 21.25 -0.76
N GLY A 684 -4.48 20.51 -0.89
CA GLY A 684 -3.70 20.47 -2.12
C GLY A 684 -2.55 21.49 -2.17
N VAL A 685 -2.41 22.36 -1.17
CA VAL A 685 -1.31 23.33 -1.03
C VAL A 685 -0.57 23.06 0.27
N ASN A 686 0.76 23.02 0.23
CA ASN A 686 1.55 22.98 1.45
C ASN A 686 1.80 24.40 1.94
N ILE A 687 0.98 24.86 2.87
CA ILE A 687 1.00 26.23 3.39
C ILE A 687 2.39 26.69 3.85
N LYS A 688 3.23 25.77 4.35
CA LYS A 688 4.59 26.06 4.85
C LYS A 688 5.69 26.01 3.77
N LYS A 689 5.42 25.38 2.62
CA LYS A 689 6.45 25.11 1.60
C LYS A 689 6.13 25.74 0.25
N ASP A 690 4.88 25.67 -0.17
CA ASP A 690 4.43 26.24 -1.44
C ASP A 690 4.48 27.78 -1.36
N LYS A 691 4.84 28.41 -2.47
CA LYS A 691 5.14 29.84 -2.55
C LYS A 691 4.09 30.58 -3.36
N VAL A 692 3.71 31.77 -2.93
CA VAL A 692 2.84 32.65 -3.72
C VAL A 692 3.65 33.26 -4.86
N VAL A 693 3.06 33.34 -6.04
CA VAL A 693 3.70 33.84 -7.26
C VAL A 693 2.94 35.07 -7.77
N PRO A 694 3.62 36.22 -7.95
CA PRO A 694 3.06 37.37 -8.64
C PRO A 694 2.65 37.04 -10.08
N LYS A 695 1.51 37.58 -10.54
CA LYS A 695 0.95 37.25 -11.86
C LYS A 695 1.89 37.60 -13.01
N ASP A 696 2.61 38.72 -12.90
CA ASP A 696 3.62 39.20 -13.84
C ASP A 696 4.83 38.26 -13.96
N LEU A 697 5.11 37.45 -12.93
CA LEU A 697 6.20 36.48 -12.95
C LEU A 697 5.83 35.13 -13.62
N LEU A 698 4.56 34.92 -13.97
CA LEU A 698 4.11 33.65 -14.54
C LEU A 698 4.76 33.35 -15.89
N ASP A 699 4.82 34.35 -16.78
CA ASP A 699 5.42 34.20 -18.11
C ASP A 699 6.92 33.94 -17.99
N THR A 700 7.60 34.65 -17.09
CA THR A 700 9.01 34.43 -16.77
C THR A 700 9.24 33.00 -16.27
N LEU A 701 8.49 32.57 -15.24
CA LEU A 701 8.61 31.21 -14.71
C LEU A 701 8.27 30.15 -15.75
N SER A 702 7.35 30.41 -16.69
CA SER A 702 7.05 29.46 -17.75
C SER A 702 8.26 29.19 -18.64
N LYS A 703 9.10 30.21 -18.87
CA LYS A 703 10.30 30.20 -19.72
C LYS A 703 11.57 29.78 -18.97
N CYS A 704 11.58 29.87 -17.63
CA CYS A 704 12.73 29.48 -16.82
C CYS A 704 13.08 27.99 -16.95
N THR A 705 14.38 27.70 -16.92
CA THR A 705 14.92 26.35 -16.74
C THR A 705 14.51 25.79 -15.37
N LEU A 706 14.66 24.49 -15.19
CA LEU A 706 14.36 23.85 -13.92
C LEU A 706 15.25 24.38 -12.78
N ASN A 707 16.52 24.68 -13.05
CA ASN A 707 17.44 25.26 -12.08
C ASN A 707 17.00 26.65 -11.63
N GLN A 708 16.63 27.51 -12.57
CA GLN A 708 16.10 28.85 -12.27
C GLN A 708 14.80 28.78 -11.44
N LYS A 709 13.95 27.78 -11.69
CA LYS A 709 12.75 27.52 -10.87
C LYS A 709 13.09 27.07 -9.45
N VAL A 710 14.14 26.27 -9.30
CA VAL A 710 14.63 25.82 -7.98
C VAL A 710 15.20 27.00 -7.20
N GLU A 711 16.06 27.81 -7.81
CA GLU A 711 16.61 29.03 -7.20
C GLU A 711 15.49 29.95 -6.72
N TYR A 712 14.54 30.29 -7.59
CA TYR A 712 13.36 31.08 -7.19
C TYR A 712 12.59 30.45 -6.02
N PHE A 713 12.39 29.13 -6.04
CA PHE A 713 11.67 28.45 -4.97
C PHE A 713 12.42 28.47 -3.63
N MET A 714 13.76 28.49 -3.66
CA MET A 714 14.61 28.57 -2.48
C MET A 714 14.70 30.00 -1.93
N ASP A 715 14.72 31.02 -2.79
CA ASP A 715 14.92 32.42 -2.40
C ASP A 715 13.65 33.13 -1.91
N VAL A 716 12.46 32.65 -2.30
CA VAL A 716 11.20 33.32 -1.94
C VAL A 716 10.75 32.92 -0.54
N GLU A 717 10.66 33.86 0.38
CA GLU A 717 10.16 33.61 1.73
C GLU A 717 8.62 33.48 1.81
N ASN A 718 7.89 34.13 0.90
CA ASN A 718 6.42 34.28 0.95
C ASN A 718 5.65 32.95 0.94
N CYS A 719 5.27 32.51 2.13
CA CYS A 719 4.38 31.36 2.36
C CYS A 719 2.92 31.81 2.36
N VAL A 720 1.98 30.86 2.34
CA VAL A 720 0.55 31.17 2.27
C VAL A 720 0.04 31.71 3.62
N GLY A 721 -0.08 33.04 3.74
CA GLY A 721 -0.56 33.74 4.94
C GLY A 721 -2.00 34.23 4.86
N LEU A 722 -2.43 35.03 5.84
CA LEU A 722 -3.79 35.58 5.95
C LEU A 722 -4.17 36.45 4.75
N ASN A 723 -3.28 37.35 4.30
CA ASN A 723 -3.53 38.24 3.16
C ASN A 723 -3.82 37.45 1.88
N VAL A 724 -3.14 36.32 1.68
CA VAL A 724 -3.37 35.44 0.53
C VAL A 724 -4.81 34.92 0.48
N TYR A 725 -5.44 34.68 1.64
CA TYR A 725 -6.86 34.29 1.69
C TYR A 725 -7.79 35.47 1.39
N ARG A 726 -7.45 36.68 1.83
CA ARG A 726 -8.18 37.92 1.47
C ARG A 726 -8.11 38.15 -0.04
N ASP A 727 -6.92 38.02 -0.62
CA ASP A 727 -6.68 38.14 -2.06
C ASP A 727 -7.52 37.12 -2.83
N MET A 728 -7.63 35.86 -2.36
CA MET A 728 -8.48 34.84 -2.99
C MET A 728 -9.98 35.15 -2.96
N LEU A 729 -10.46 36.04 -2.09
CA LEU A 729 -11.84 36.49 -2.13
C LEU A 729 -12.09 37.41 -3.32
N ILE A 730 -11.08 38.21 -3.69
CA ILE A 730 -11.19 39.34 -4.62
C ILE A 730 -10.67 38.95 -6.02
N GLU A 731 -9.55 38.25 -6.07
CA GLU A 731 -8.80 38.00 -7.30
C GLU A 731 -8.28 36.56 -7.43
N GLN A 732 -7.49 36.33 -8.47
CA GLN A 732 -6.85 35.04 -8.75
C GLN A 732 -5.45 35.01 -8.14
N VAL A 733 -5.18 33.99 -7.33
CA VAL A 733 -3.86 33.78 -6.72
C VAL A 733 -3.14 32.61 -7.38
N TYR A 734 -1.84 32.75 -7.58
CA TYR A 734 -0.98 31.71 -8.16
C TYR A 734 -0.03 31.16 -7.10
N ILE A 735 0.07 29.84 -7.03
CA ILE A 735 0.87 29.14 -6.02
C ILE A 735 1.84 28.18 -6.69
N LEU A 736 3.15 28.43 -6.57
CA LEU A 736 4.20 27.52 -7.00
C LEU A 736 4.37 26.42 -5.97
N SER A 737 4.29 25.19 -6.44
CA SER A 737 4.44 23.99 -5.61
C SER A 737 5.53 23.09 -6.13
N SER A 738 6.38 22.62 -5.22
CA SER A 738 7.44 21.65 -5.46
C SER A 738 6.91 20.25 -5.13
N SER A 739 7.02 19.32 -6.08
CA SER A 739 6.53 17.95 -5.92
C SER A 739 7.38 16.94 -6.68
N ILE A 740 7.46 15.71 -6.18
CA ILE A 740 8.12 14.64 -6.92
C ILE A 740 7.08 13.99 -7.85
N ASN A 741 7.31 14.08 -9.15
CA ASN A 741 6.62 13.30 -10.16
C ASN A 741 7.17 11.88 -10.17
N LYS A 742 6.27 10.91 -10.08
CA LYS A 742 6.60 9.49 -10.00
C LYS A 742 5.94 8.85 -11.20
N ARG A 743 6.74 8.53 -12.22
CA ARG A 743 6.24 7.92 -13.45
C ARG A 743 6.82 6.54 -13.60
N ILE A 744 5.93 5.64 -13.99
CA ILE A 744 6.32 4.41 -14.65
C ILE A 744 6.47 4.80 -16.12
N CYS A 745 7.68 4.65 -16.66
CA CYS A 745 8.02 5.05 -18.02
C CYS A 745 7.99 3.84 -18.96
N THR A 746 7.75 4.10 -20.24
CA THR A 746 7.86 3.10 -21.32
C THR A 746 9.30 2.92 -21.81
N ASP A 747 10.22 3.77 -21.35
CA ASP A 747 11.64 3.68 -21.64
C ASP A 747 12.25 2.46 -20.93
N LEU A 748 12.70 1.49 -21.75
CA LEU A 748 13.31 0.24 -21.34
C LEU A 748 14.54 0.42 -20.43
N LYS A 749 15.25 1.55 -20.54
CA LYS A 749 16.47 1.84 -19.77
C LYS A 749 16.18 2.48 -18.41
N GLU A 750 15.06 3.20 -18.29
CA GLU A 750 14.68 3.98 -17.10
C GLU A 750 13.20 3.80 -16.78
N PRO A 751 12.80 2.61 -16.32
CA PRO A 751 11.39 2.26 -16.16
C PRO A 751 10.67 3.01 -15.03
N PHE A 752 11.42 3.51 -14.05
CA PHE A 752 10.89 4.27 -12.93
C PHE A 752 11.62 5.61 -12.89
N LYS A 753 10.92 6.70 -13.20
CA LYS A 753 11.49 8.05 -13.06
C LYS A 753 10.86 8.75 -11.87
N LEU A 754 11.71 9.05 -10.89
CA LEU A 754 11.42 10.01 -9.83
C LEU A 754 12.02 11.34 -10.23
N GLN A 755 11.18 12.26 -10.72
CA GLN A 755 11.61 13.57 -11.21
C GLN A 755 11.06 14.67 -10.34
N GLN A 756 11.90 15.65 -10.03
CA GLN A 756 11.42 16.89 -9.41
C GLN A 756 10.51 17.64 -10.39
N ARG A 757 9.36 18.11 -9.91
CA ARG A 757 8.36 18.82 -10.71
C ARG A 757 7.81 20.01 -9.97
N PHE A 758 7.90 21.17 -10.61
CA PHE A 758 7.25 22.39 -10.16
C PHE A 758 5.91 22.57 -10.87
N ASN A 759 4.88 22.91 -10.11
CA ASN A 759 3.56 23.22 -10.65
C ASN A 759 3.08 24.55 -10.10
N VAL A 760 2.69 25.45 -10.99
CA VAL A 760 1.92 26.64 -10.62
C VAL A 760 0.45 26.25 -10.57
N LYS A 761 -0.17 26.46 -9.42
CA LYS A 761 -1.61 26.25 -9.20
C LYS A 761 -2.30 27.60 -9.29
N LYS A 762 -3.26 27.72 -10.21
CA LYS A 762 -4.14 28.87 -10.32
C LYS A 762 -5.35 28.67 -9.42
N ILE A 763 -5.58 29.60 -8.50
CA ILE A 763 -6.68 29.56 -7.52
C ILE A 763 -7.58 30.76 -7.82
N SER A 764 -8.83 30.50 -8.22
CA SER A 764 -9.77 31.55 -8.62
C SER A 764 -10.97 31.64 -7.69
N ALA A 765 -11.36 32.88 -7.37
CA ALA A 765 -12.59 33.25 -6.69
C ALA A 765 -13.89 32.65 -7.28
N GLU A 766 -13.95 32.40 -8.59
CA GLU A 766 -15.15 31.98 -9.34
C GLU A 766 -15.32 30.46 -9.46
N SER A 767 -14.39 29.64 -8.96
CA SER A 767 -14.55 28.17 -8.98
C SER A 767 -15.46 27.66 -7.85
N THR A 768 -16.58 28.36 -7.61
CA THR A 768 -17.59 28.08 -6.57
C THR A 768 -18.36 26.78 -6.81
N ILE A 769 -18.34 26.24 -8.02
CA ILE A 769 -18.66 24.82 -8.26
C ILE A 769 -17.38 24.05 -8.09
N ALA A 770 -17.43 22.96 -7.31
CA ALA A 770 -16.32 22.13 -6.89
C ALA A 770 -15.47 21.47 -8.02
N LYS A 771 -14.94 22.24 -8.97
CA LYS A 771 -13.68 21.96 -9.69
C LYS A 771 -12.55 22.01 -8.67
N ALA A 772 -12.57 21.05 -7.76
CA ALA A 772 -11.92 21.03 -6.48
C ALA A 772 -10.44 21.40 -6.56
N VAL A 773 -10.06 22.68 -6.42
CA VAL A 773 -8.69 23.12 -6.10
C VAL A 773 -7.58 22.51 -7.00
N THR A 774 -7.97 21.92 -8.14
CA THR A 774 -7.15 21.13 -9.06
C THR A 774 -7.86 20.98 -10.39
N LYS A 775 -8.29 22.10 -10.99
CA LYS A 775 -7.98 22.19 -12.43
C LYS A 775 -6.45 22.38 -12.46
N ARG A 776 -5.74 21.26 -12.47
CA ARG A 776 -4.33 21.26 -12.85
C ARG A 776 -4.34 21.68 -14.32
N GLU A 777 -4.28 22.98 -14.57
CA GLU A 777 -3.66 23.42 -15.82
C GLU A 777 -2.21 22.98 -15.69
N GLN A 778 -1.95 21.76 -16.16
CA GLN A 778 -0.60 21.35 -16.44
C GLN A 778 -0.13 22.33 -17.50
N TRP A 779 0.74 23.25 -17.12
CA TRP A 779 1.74 23.69 -18.07
C TRP A 779 2.45 22.40 -18.48
N VAL A 780 2.19 21.98 -19.71
CA VAL A 780 2.97 20.96 -20.39
C VAL A 780 4.41 21.37 -20.17
N SER A 781 5.21 20.47 -19.60
CA SER A 781 6.65 20.58 -19.63
C SER A 781 7.02 20.73 -21.10
N PHE A 782 7.40 21.94 -21.53
CA PHE A 782 8.23 22.10 -22.72
C PHE A 782 9.53 21.40 -22.35
N TYR A 783 9.64 20.14 -22.78
CA TYR A 783 10.93 19.52 -22.90
C TYR A 783 11.71 20.41 -23.85
N GLY A 784 12.82 20.96 -23.37
CA GLY A 784 13.85 21.47 -24.25
C GLY A 784 14.39 20.28 -25.04
N GLY A 785 13.79 20.03 -26.20
CA GLY A 785 14.47 19.45 -27.34
C GLY A 785 14.56 20.58 -28.35
N GLU A 786 15.76 21.12 -28.53
CA GLU A 786 16.17 21.44 -29.89
C GLU A 786 16.55 20.10 -30.52
N ASP A 787 15.95 19.83 -31.69
CA ASP A 787 15.91 18.59 -32.49
C ASP A 787 14.89 17.50 -32.12
#